data_AF-A0A842UE50-F1
#
_entry.id   AF-A0A842UE50-F1
#
_cell.length_a   1.000
_cell.length_b   1.000
_cell.length_c   1.000
_cell.angle_alpha   90.00
_cell.angle_beta   90.00
_cell.angle_gamma   90.00
#
_symmetry.space_group_name_H-M   'P 1'
#
loop_
_entity.id
_entity.type
_entity.pdbx_description
1 polymer ?
#
loop_
_entity_poly.entity_id
_entity_poly.type
_entity_poly.pdbx_seq_one_letter_code
_entity_poly.pdbx_strand_id
1 'polypeptide(L)'
;MGGKKGYILVVDAVLALIFVLIILVFLAGRYYTQKETSVSSYRRLHHISEDALDVLNKKGVLDEVCSHWAEGDMGNASNISKTYLEKLIPENVGYRLIVGGEVVAQNRTRVVEQSAHTETHSQRLLVGYGLNEPTRGWVARAYLTSSKSKTTEDYVYFGGYVGQGNITVNTPQLPSDAQINEVCVQLNAGSGFRMYVDGSVAGDYATAGDPGNMSLNVDECVVDPWNYFDEGPNEVKLVFDNQNISSQYIGGGFLKIRYNTSQMDTKPNKAVGRYEFPEVEGIINLYDGFYVPGTLRELEIFLDYQSNFSTFLNVGGEQLYNNTDNTSRQQITLEDSHLKTKLIYNPELSQRTIPLRFGTHNLSVNTILDICLVNDRSGSMRQSGWTMNRSNISHKYLNIAVPEDGWSNTHNFTVEGPQKQCDEIELEAEDFDDNIPRNSRSWNLDTSIAGYSGAGYMYVTPDCCVNQNTGYASSSPELRYDINIPEDGTYYVWVRGYGESGTADSVHVGLDGVEMPTSDRINSFGSSWEWHRDTMDGVDATFYADAGAHTLNVWMREDGFRLDAITLSKDPAYTPSGPGCGDNLNGSVAVALSWDREPGFDGSEGSEFVLNVQRPDGTWIFNYPGRPDGPPQSSNAGGTVDPGGSHDVGYGNEYFSGICSNPQIIHITEPMRGEYNFSVYGWNLRPHGSNPDPQHVNVSAYVDWGNESKDDLTRNPTIISFSASKQASKSFVDDLEDTDRCGYVHFGNGATREVALTDDKTLLKNSIDATGINGGTDVQDGIQQAIYEFTDNGRADSVKVMIILTDGQNDDGPDVAIQKAQEAKDQGIVVFTIGLTAFVNKQMLESIATRPEYFYYTPDGSGLESVYEKISKAISAVYRRQSINVSGDYPQSRLYPGSYIEYGYDPVNTSVYGEITITQSTPAFNDTSTCTGILALPEGMALTRAQAVSYSAAHWTDWVKVNDDDAFNLWHYSNDYTKLGDPYMVEVPYTFFDMENNTVYVATGDSQIERSGCSADNRLIYTVRIPSTSGYGQVHPTYEGCNWSVEFEDGSLLVAKIPASYGGEGVCNYTSQNIFYNQSDAMSDAVFRLFEKLDYNDNQKVDIVFDPEMMEFEYSRAGGIRSLWGPVGVKLVLWM
;
A
#
# COMPACT_ATOMS: atom_id res chain seq x y z
N MET A 1 -75.32 -71.23 -1.09
CA MET A 1 -75.73 -71.13 -2.51
C MET A 1 -76.77 -70.03 -2.63
N GLY A 2 -76.57 -69.12 -3.59
CA GLY A 2 -77.28 -67.84 -3.67
C GLY A 2 -78.74 -67.91 -4.15
N GLY A 3 -79.42 -66.78 -4.00
CA GLY A 3 -80.77 -66.54 -4.53
C GLY A 3 -81.24 -65.11 -4.28
N LYS A 4 -81.29 -64.30 -5.35
CA LYS A 4 -81.74 -62.89 -5.42
C LYS A 4 -83.21 -62.69 -5.03
N LYS A 5 -83.55 -61.43 -4.67
CA LYS A 5 -84.75 -60.59 -5.00
C LYS A 5 -85.01 -59.63 -3.83
N GLY A 6 -85.34 -58.35 -3.94
CA GLY A 6 -85.62 -57.40 -5.02
C GLY A 6 -86.29 -56.17 -4.35
N TYR A 7 -85.93 -54.94 -4.71
CA TYR A 7 -86.58 -53.73 -4.17
C TYR A 7 -87.69 -53.27 -5.12
N ILE A 8 -88.91 -53.10 -4.57
CA ILE A 8 -90.11 -52.60 -5.25
C ILE A 8 -90.10 -51.08 -5.15
N LEU A 9 -90.02 -50.38 -6.28
CA LEU A 9 -90.34 -48.95 -6.40
C LEU A 9 -91.84 -48.83 -6.73
N VAL A 10 -92.60 -48.27 -5.82
CA VAL A 10 -94.05 -48.07 -5.95
C VAL A 10 -94.30 -46.89 -6.90
N VAL A 11 -95.29 -47.04 -7.79
CA VAL A 11 -95.59 -46.16 -8.95
C VAL A 11 -95.68 -44.66 -8.59
N ASP A 12 -96.06 -44.31 -7.36
CA ASP A 12 -96.15 -42.92 -6.90
C ASP A 12 -94.80 -42.19 -6.88
N ALA A 13 -93.69 -42.90 -6.63
CA ALA A 13 -92.34 -42.31 -6.65
C ALA A 13 -91.88 -41.95 -8.08
N VAL A 14 -92.35 -42.69 -9.10
CA VAL A 14 -92.01 -42.43 -10.50
C VAL A 14 -92.80 -41.23 -11.03
N LEU A 15 -94.08 -41.09 -10.64
CA LEU A 15 -94.90 -39.93 -11.01
C LEU A 15 -94.38 -38.63 -10.39
N ALA A 16 -93.93 -38.67 -9.13
CA ALA A 16 -93.32 -37.51 -8.47
C ALA A 16 -92.00 -37.08 -9.17
N LEU A 17 -91.18 -38.04 -9.61
CA LEU A 17 -89.94 -37.75 -10.32
C LEU A 17 -90.19 -37.10 -11.69
N ILE A 18 -91.21 -37.55 -12.42
CA ILE A 18 -91.59 -36.98 -13.73
C ILE A 18 -92.09 -35.53 -13.56
N PHE A 19 -92.85 -35.24 -12.50
CA PHE A 19 -93.34 -33.88 -12.24
C PHE A 19 -92.21 -32.91 -11.89
N VAL A 20 -91.23 -33.34 -11.10
CA VAL A 20 -90.02 -32.55 -10.79
C VAL A 20 -89.17 -32.31 -12.04
N LEU A 21 -89.03 -33.32 -12.91
CA LEU A 21 -88.31 -33.18 -14.18
C LEU A 21 -88.98 -32.19 -15.14
N ILE A 22 -90.32 -32.17 -15.23
CA ILE A 22 -91.04 -31.20 -16.07
C ILE A 22 -90.87 -29.77 -15.55
N ILE A 23 -90.88 -29.56 -14.23
CA ILE A 23 -90.63 -28.25 -13.62
C ILE A 23 -89.18 -27.80 -13.87
N LEU A 24 -88.20 -28.71 -13.74
CA LEU A 24 -86.80 -28.41 -14.03
C LEU A 24 -86.56 -28.07 -15.51
N VAL A 25 -87.22 -28.74 -16.45
CA VAL A 25 -87.12 -28.43 -17.89
C VAL A 25 -87.82 -27.11 -18.23
N PHE A 26 -88.94 -26.79 -17.57
CA PHE A 26 -89.64 -25.51 -17.78
C PHE A 26 -88.88 -24.31 -17.19
N LEU A 27 -88.18 -24.51 -16.07
CA LEU A 27 -87.30 -23.50 -15.46
C LEU A 27 -85.97 -23.35 -16.22
N ALA A 28 -85.42 -24.43 -16.78
CA ALA A 28 -84.22 -24.40 -17.62
C ALA A 28 -84.47 -23.76 -19.00
N GLY A 29 -85.68 -23.87 -19.55
CA GLY A 29 -86.06 -23.28 -20.84
C GLY A 29 -86.24 -21.74 -20.85
N ARG A 30 -86.11 -21.06 -19.71
CA ARG A 30 -86.33 -19.61 -19.58
C ARG A 30 -85.12 -18.79 -19.11
N TYR A 31 -83.92 -19.38 -19.02
CA TYR A 31 -82.71 -18.64 -18.67
C TYR A 31 -81.64 -18.71 -19.77
N TYR A 32 -81.21 -17.51 -20.20
CA TYR A 32 -80.11 -17.16 -21.11
C TYR A 32 -80.42 -16.96 -22.61
N THR A 33 -81.18 -15.91 -22.92
CA THR A 33 -80.80 -15.01 -24.03
C THR A 33 -79.92 -13.89 -23.45
N GLN A 34 -78.59 -14.00 -23.57
CA GLN A 34 -77.70 -12.88 -23.26
C GLN A 34 -77.85 -11.79 -24.34
N LYS A 35 -78.19 -10.57 -23.92
CA LYS A 35 -78.01 -9.36 -24.72
C LYS A 35 -76.51 -9.17 -24.95
N GLU A 36 -76.05 -9.14 -26.20
CA GLU A 36 -74.66 -8.82 -26.52
C GLU A 36 -74.34 -7.39 -26.03
N THR A 37 -73.43 -7.31 -25.08
CA THR A 37 -72.76 -6.07 -24.65
C THR A 37 -71.40 -5.99 -25.33
N SER A 38 -70.85 -4.79 -25.54
CA SER A 38 -69.52 -4.60 -26.13
C SER A 38 -68.43 -5.45 -25.46
N VAL A 39 -68.52 -5.65 -24.14
CA VAL A 39 -67.60 -6.50 -23.36
C VAL A 39 -67.74 -7.98 -23.72
N SER A 40 -68.96 -8.47 -23.97
CA SER A 40 -69.19 -9.87 -24.38
C SER A 40 -68.74 -10.14 -25.82
N SER A 41 -68.92 -9.17 -26.74
CA SER A 41 -68.44 -9.26 -28.11
C SER A 41 -66.91 -9.23 -28.17
N TYR A 42 -66.28 -8.37 -27.36
CA TYR A 42 -64.82 -8.34 -27.20
C TYR A 42 -64.27 -9.66 -26.68
N ARG A 43 -64.83 -10.21 -25.59
CA ARG A 43 -64.37 -11.49 -25.02
C ARG A 43 -64.51 -12.64 -26.03
N ARG A 44 -65.62 -12.69 -26.77
CA ARG A 44 -65.85 -13.71 -27.80
C ARG A 44 -64.80 -13.61 -28.91
N LEU A 45 -64.56 -12.41 -29.45
CA LEU A 45 -63.51 -12.18 -30.45
C LEU A 45 -62.13 -12.54 -29.91
N HIS A 46 -61.84 -12.20 -28.66
CA HIS A 46 -60.53 -12.45 -28.06
C HIS A 46 -60.27 -13.94 -27.91
N HIS A 47 -61.27 -14.71 -27.44
CA HIS A 47 -61.18 -16.17 -27.40
C HIS A 47 -60.97 -16.78 -28.80
N ILE A 48 -61.68 -16.29 -29.83
CA ILE A 48 -61.46 -16.76 -31.21
C ILE A 48 -60.04 -16.44 -31.68
N SER A 49 -59.51 -15.24 -31.36
CA SER A 49 -58.15 -14.86 -31.73
C SER A 49 -57.09 -15.72 -31.04
N GLU A 50 -57.27 -16.02 -29.76
CA GLU A 50 -56.36 -16.87 -28.97
C GLU A 50 -56.42 -18.33 -29.43
N ASP A 51 -57.62 -18.88 -29.60
CA ASP A 51 -57.83 -20.26 -30.04
C ASP A 51 -57.32 -20.47 -31.47
N ALA A 52 -57.58 -19.53 -32.39
CA ALA A 52 -57.09 -19.63 -33.76
C ALA A 52 -55.55 -19.63 -33.81
N LEU A 53 -54.92 -18.71 -33.07
CA LEU A 53 -53.47 -18.59 -33.04
C LEU A 53 -52.82 -19.78 -32.31
N ASP A 54 -53.45 -20.31 -31.27
CA ASP A 54 -53.02 -21.53 -30.57
C ASP A 54 -53.13 -22.78 -31.45
N VAL A 55 -54.23 -22.94 -32.21
CA VAL A 55 -54.39 -24.05 -33.15
C VAL A 55 -53.34 -24.00 -34.27
N LEU A 56 -53.08 -22.82 -34.83
CA LEU A 56 -52.04 -22.63 -35.85
C LEU A 56 -50.66 -22.99 -35.30
N ASN A 57 -50.36 -22.56 -34.07
CA ASN A 57 -49.10 -22.87 -33.41
C ASN A 57 -48.94 -24.38 -33.14
N LYS A 58 -49.95 -25.02 -32.53
CA LYS A 58 -49.94 -26.45 -32.21
C LYS A 58 -49.86 -27.36 -33.43
N LYS A 59 -50.34 -26.89 -34.60
CA LYS A 59 -50.26 -27.63 -35.87
C LYS A 59 -48.98 -27.34 -36.67
N GLY A 60 -48.06 -26.52 -36.16
CA GLY A 60 -46.86 -26.11 -36.88
C GLY A 60 -47.11 -25.21 -38.08
N VAL A 61 -48.33 -24.68 -38.24
CA VAL A 61 -48.70 -23.83 -39.38
C VAL A 61 -48.05 -22.45 -39.25
N LEU A 62 -47.92 -21.93 -38.03
CA LEU A 62 -47.18 -20.68 -37.83
C LEU A 62 -45.70 -20.81 -38.18
N ASP A 63 -45.10 -21.98 -37.93
CA ASP A 63 -43.72 -22.26 -38.32
C ASP A 63 -43.57 -22.25 -39.85
N GLU A 64 -44.50 -22.86 -40.58
CA GLU A 64 -44.54 -22.86 -42.05
C GLU A 64 -44.75 -21.46 -42.65
N VAL A 65 -45.66 -20.68 -42.06
CA VAL A 65 -45.92 -19.29 -42.48
C VAL A 65 -44.70 -18.40 -42.24
N CYS A 66 -44.04 -18.52 -41.08
CA CYS A 66 -42.85 -17.76 -40.76
C CYS A 66 -41.62 -18.17 -41.58
N SER A 67 -41.50 -19.45 -41.97
CA SER A 67 -40.45 -19.91 -42.89
C SER A 67 -40.57 -19.24 -44.26
N HIS A 68 -41.75 -19.27 -44.87
CA HIS A 68 -41.97 -18.62 -46.16
C HIS A 68 -41.83 -17.09 -46.09
N TRP A 69 -42.25 -16.47 -44.98
CA TRP A 69 -42.03 -15.05 -44.74
C TRP A 69 -40.53 -14.71 -44.64
N ALA A 70 -39.75 -15.50 -43.88
CA ALA A 70 -38.30 -15.31 -43.75
C ALA A 70 -37.55 -15.46 -45.09
N GLU A 71 -38.00 -16.38 -45.95
CA GLU A 71 -37.49 -16.61 -47.30
C GLU A 71 -37.93 -15.55 -48.33
N GLY A 72 -38.76 -14.58 -47.93
CA GLY A 72 -39.32 -13.55 -48.82
C GLY A 72 -40.47 -14.04 -49.72
N ASP A 73 -40.95 -15.27 -49.56
CA ASP A 73 -42.09 -15.86 -50.29
C ASP A 73 -43.43 -15.48 -49.65
N MET A 74 -43.78 -14.21 -49.78
CA MET A 74 -45.04 -13.65 -49.26
C MET A 74 -46.28 -14.29 -49.90
N GLY A 75 -46.16 -14.88 -51.09
CA GLY A 75 -47.25 -15.54 -51.79
C GLY A 75 -47.70 -16.81 -51.06
N ASN A 76 -46.76 -17.70 -50.77
CA ASN A 76 -47.06 -18.94 -50.04
C ASN A 76 -47.42 -18.67 -48.57
N ALA A 77 -46.71 -17.76 -47.91
CA ALA A 77 -47.03 -17.35 -46.54
C ALA A 77 -48.50 -16.86 -46.42
N SER A 78 -48.97 -16.06 -47.40
CA SER A 78 -50.36 -15.60 -47.45
C SER A 78 -51.36 -16.72 -47.72
N ASN A 79 -51.07 -17.59 -48.69
CA ASN A 79 -51.97 -18.67 -49.09
C ASN A 79 -52.19 -19.70 -47.97
N ILE A 80 -51.12 -20.10 -47.29
CA ILE A 80 -51.19 -21.03 -46.15
C ILE A 80 -51.97 -20.38 -45.01
N SER A 81 -51.62 -19.14 -44.65
CA SER A 81 -52.32 -18.38 -43.61
C SER A 81 -53.83 -18.32 -43.85
N LYS A 82 -54.26 -17.94 -45.06
CA LYS A 82 -55.70 -17.86 -45.42
C LYS A 82 -56.38 -19.23 -45.36
N THR A 83 -55.73 -20.28 -45.86
CA THR A 83 -56.28 -21.64 -45.90
C THR A 83 -56.70 -22.16 -44.52
N TYR A 84 -55.94 -21.81 -43.48
CA TYR A 84 -56.26 -22.22 -42.10
C TYR A 84 -57.11 -21.19 -41.36
N LEU A 85 -56.79 -19.89 -41.46
CA LEU A 85 -57.53 -18.84 -40.75
C LEU A 85 -59.00 -18.78 -41.19
N GLU A 86 -59.30 -19.03 -42.46
CA GLU A 86 -60.68 -19.01 -42.95
C GLU A 86 -61.54 -20.17 -42.43
N LYS A 87 -60.91 -21.28 -42.02
CA LYS A 87 -61.59 -22.42 -41.38
C LYS A 87 -61.79 -22.23 -39.88
N LEU A 88 -60.93 -21.43 -39.25
CA LEU A 88 -60.90 -21.22 -37.80
C LEU A 88 -61.70 -19.97 -37.37
N ILE A 89 -61.80 -18.97 -38.24
CA ILE A 89 -62.46 -17.69 -37.95
C ILE A 89 -63.81 -17.63 -38.68
N PRO A 90 -64.92 -17.37 -37.96
CA PRO A 90 -66.25 -17.22 -38.55
C PRO A 90 -66.30 -16.22 -39.72
N GLU A 91 -67.16 -16.46 -40.71
CA GLU A 91 -67.24 -15.64 -41.94
C GLU A 91 -67.63 -14.18 -41.68
N ASN A 92 -68.36 -13.92 -40.60
CA ASN A 92 -68.79 -12.59 -40.18
C ASN A 92 -67.75 -11.83 -39.34
N VAL A 93 -66.51 -12.33 -39.25
CA VAL A 93 -65.39 -11.70 -38.53
C VAL A 93 -64.26 -11.43 -39.52
N GLY A 94 -63.81 -10.19 -39.59
CA GLY A 94 -62.63 -9.80 -40.37
C GLY A 94 -61.33 -10.11 -39.63
N TYR A 95 -60.25 -10.33 -40.37
CA TYR A 95 -58.94 -10.67 -39.79
C TYR A 95 -57.76 -10.14 -40.60
N ARG A 96 -56.64 -9.90 -39.90
CA ARG A 96 -55.30 -9.82 -40.49
C ARG A 96 -54.27 -10.50 -39.61
N LEU A 97 -53.37 -11.26 -40.25
CA LEU A 97 -52.19 -11.87 -39.64
C LEU A 97 -50.97 -11.02 -39.97
N ILE A 98 -50.21 -10.65 -38.94
CA ILE A 98 -49.02 -9.82 -39.01
C ILE A 98 -47.84 -10.64 -38.49
N VAL A 99 -46.73 -10.68 -39.21
CA VAL A 99 -45.47 -11.33 -38.80
C VAL A 99 -44.36 -10.30 -38.91
N GLY A 100 -43.59 -10.09 -37.83
CA GLY A 100 -42.45 -9.15 -37.85
C GLY A 100 -42.83 -7.70 -38.14
N GLY A 101 -44.11 -7.33 -37.95
CA GLY A 101 -44.65 -6.01 -38.31
C GLY A 101 -45.29 -5.93 -39.70
N GLU A 102 -45.13 -6.94 -40.55
CA GLU A 102 -45.67 -6.98 -41.91
C GLU A 102 -46.98 -7.76 -41.99
N VAL A 103 -47.95 -7.26 -42.78
CA VAL A 103 -49.23 -7.97 -42.99
C VAL A 103 -49.02 -9.12 -43.97
N VAL A 104 -48.96 -10.36 -43.45
CA VAL A 104 -48.77 -11.58 -44.25
C VAL A 104 -50.08 -12.06 -44.87
N ALA A 105 -51.21 -11.92 -44.17
CA ALA A 105 -52.51 -12.34 -44.69
C ALA A 105 -53.65 -11.48 -44.17
N GLN A 106 -54.62 -11.19 -45.05
CA GLN A 106 -55.89 -10.57 -44.72
C GLN A 106 -56.93 -10.97 -45.76
N ASN A 107 -58.20 -11.07 -45.37
CA ASN A 107 -59.31 -11.28 -46.31
C ASN A 107 -60.22 -10.04 -46.35
N ARG A 108 -60.12 -9.28 -47.46
CA ARG A 108 -60.85 -8.02 -47.66
C ARG A 108 -62.31 -8.18 -48.09
N THR A 109 -62.78 -9.41 -48.34
CA THR A 109 -64.20 -9.66 -48.68
C THR A 109 -65.07 -9.90 -47.44
N ARG A 110 -64.46 -10.10 -46.27
CA ARG A 110 -65.13 -10.15 -44.97
C ARG A 110 -65.46 -8.73 -44.48
N VAL A 111 -66.00 -8.62 -43.26
CA VAL A 111 -66.31 -7.33 -42.61
C VAL A 111 -65.12 -6.37 -42.72
N VAL A 112 -65.38 -5.11 -43.11
CA VAL A 112 -64.33 -4.11 -43.31
C VAL A 112 -63.93 -3.52 -41.95
N GLU A 113 -62.63 -3.48 -41.63
CA GLU A 113 -62.08 -3.04 -40.33
C GLU A 113 -62.61 -1.65 -39.92
N GLN A 114 -62.73 -0.72 -40.88
CA GLN A 114 -63.25 0.64 -40.64
C GLN A 114 -64.72 0.69 -40.19
N SER A 115 -65.49 -0.37 -40.46
CA SER A 115 -66.89 -0.49 -40.03
C SER A 115 -67.07 -1.31 -38.75
N ALA A 116 -65.98 -1.84 -38.19
CA ALA A 116 -66.02 -2.68 -37.01
C ALA A 116 -66.36 -1.87 -35.76
N HIS A 117 -67.16 -2.45 -34.87
CA HIS A 117 -67.54 -1.83 -33.60
C HIS A 117 -66.79 -2.48 -32.43
N THR A 118 -66.04 -3.56 -32.67
CA THR A 118 -65.17 -4.21 -31.70
C THR A 118 -63.97 -4.84 -32.41
N GLU A 119 -62.77 -4.61 -31.87
CA GLU A 119 -61.50 -5.16 -32.34
C GLU A 119 -60.73 -5.76 -31.15
N THR A 120 -59.99 -6.83 -31.40
CA THR A 120 -59.03 -7.41 -30.44
C THR A 120 -57.90 -8.10 -31.20
N HIS A 121 -56.86 -8.51 -30.47
CA HIS A 121 -55.79 -9.29 -31.04
C HIS A 121 -55.23 -10.30 -30.05
N SER A 122 -54.60 -11.32 -30.61
CA SER A 122 -53.71 -12.26 -29.92
C SER A 122 -52.31 -12.15 -30.52
N GLN A 123 -51.30 -12.47 -29.73
CA GLN A 123 -49.91 -12.48 -30.20
C GLN A 123 -49.17 -13.72 -29.69
N ARG A 124 -48.26 -14.24 -30.52
CA ARG A 124 -47.27 -15.25 -30.16
C ARG A 124 -45.89 -14.75 -30.55
N LEU A 125 -44.89 -15.16 -29.78
CA LEU A 125 -43.49 -15.01 -30.16
C LEU A 125 -43.04 -16.34 -30.74
N LEU A 126 -42.45 -16.30 -31.92
CA LEU A 126 -41.78 -17.44 -32.53
C LEU A 126 -40.31 -17.12 -32.66
N VAL A 127 -39.47 -18.12 -32.47
CA VAL A 127 -38.00 -17.99 -32.47
C VAL A 127 -37.44 -18.80 -33.63
N GLY A 128 -36.41 -18.28 -34.30
CA GLY A 128 -35.77 -18.93 -35.45
C GLY A 128 -36.15 -18.40 -36.83
N TYR A 129 -36.77 -17.21 -36.92
CA TYR A 129 -37.12 -16.58 -38.20
C TYR A 129 -36.68 -15.12 -38.23
N GLY A 130 -35.93 -14.72 -39.27
CA GLY A 130 -35.52 -13.35 -39.56
C GLY A 130 -35.77 -13.02 -41.03
N LEU A 131 -36.08 -11.76 -41.34
CA LEU A 131 -36.37 -11.35 -42.72
C LEU A 131 -35.09 -11.45 -43.56
N ASN A 132 -35.10 -12.26 -44.63
CA ASN A 132 -33.96 -12.59 -45.49
C ASN A 132 -32.84 -13.44 -44.84
N GLU A 133 -33.08 -14.02 -43.66
CA GLU A 133 -32.13 -14.92 -43.01
C GLU A 133 -32.36 -16.38 -43.43
N PRO A 134 -31.30 -17.20 -43.59
CA PRO A 134 -31.46 -18.60 -43.96
C PRO A 134 -32.18 -19.38 -42.83
N THR A 135 -33.30 -20.03 -43.17
CA THR A 135 -34.08 -20.88 -42.27
C THR A 135 -33.39 -22.22 -41.96
N ARG A 136 -32.42 -22.61 -42.80
CA ARG A 136 -31.53 -23.77 -42.66
C ARG A 136 -30.18 -23.46 -43.29
N GLY A 137 -29.10 -23.89 -42.66
CA GLY A 137 -27.76 -23.71 -43.21
C GLY A 137 -26.72 -24.55 -42.48
N TRP A 138 -25.47 -24.15 -42.62
CA TRP A 138 -24.31 -24.81 -42.06
C TRP A 138 -23.61 -23.86 -41.10
N VAL A 139 -23.17 -24.41 -39.98
CA VAL A 139 -22.20 -23.76 -39.10
C VAL A 139 -20.96 -24.64 -39.11
N ALA A 140 -19.79 -24.00 -39.10
CA ALA A 140 -18.54 -24.71 -39.01
C ALA A 140 -17.59 -24.04 -38.01
N ARG A 141 -16.72 -24.86 -37.46
CA ARG A 141 -15.50 -24.47 -36.77
C ARG A 141 -14.32 -25.21 -37.35
N ALA A 142 -13.19 -24.54 -37.37
CA ALA A 142 -11.88 -25.05 -37.75
C ALA A 142 -10.94 -25.02 -36.53
N TYR A 143 -10.08 -26.02 -36.39
CA TYR A 143 -9.02 -26.01 -35.38
C TYR A 143 -7.76 -26.70 -35.87
N LEU A 144 -6.60 -26.22 -35.42
CA LEU A 144 -5.31 -26.87 -35.65
C LEU A 144 -5.08 -27.96 -34.61
N THR A 145 -4.72 -29.15 -35.08
CA THR A 145 -4.36 -30.30 -34.22
C THR A 145 -2.87 -30.36 -33.93
N SER A 146 -2.05 -29.69 -34.75
CA SER A 146 -0.59 -29.58 -34.63
C SER A 146 -0.08 -28.35 -35.37
N SER A 147 1.18 -27.99 -35.16
CA SER A 147 1.89 -26.96 -35.93
C SER A 147 3.03 -27.59 -36.72
N LYS A 148 3.41 -26.99 -37.84
CA LYS A 148 4.61 -27.36 -38.59
C LYS A 148 5.84 -26.62 -38.05
N SER A 149 5.67 -25.34 -37.72
CA SER A 149 6.68 -24.53 -37.09
C SER A 149 6.04 -23.29 -36.45
N LYS A 150 6.51 -22.90 -35.27
CA LYS A 150 6.28 -21.60 -34.64
C LYS A 150 7.63 -21.02 -34.21
N THR A 151 7.78 -19.70 -34.30
CA THR A 151 8.93 -18.97 -33.75
C THR A 151 8.59 -18.51 -32.34
N THR A 152 9.46 -18.81 -31.38
CA THR A 152 9.30 -18.38 -29.98
C THR A 152 10.65 -18.07 -29.36
N GLU A 153 10.63 -17.41 -28.21
CA GLU A 153 11.82 -17.05 -27.45
C GLU A 153 11.87 -17.77 -26.10
N ASP A 154 13.08 -17.99 -25.61
CA ASP A 154 13.37 -18.43 -24.24
C ASP A 154 14.56 -17.65 -23.69
N TYR A 155 14.68 -17.59 -22.36
CA TYR A 155 15.55 -16.63 -21.68
C TYR A 155 16.37 -17.29 -20.57
N VAL A 156 17.66 -16.98 -20.54
CA VAL A 156 18.55 -17.31 -19.41
C VAL A 156 18.85 -16.03 -18.67
N TYR A 157 18.28 -15.86 -17.48
CA TYR A 157 18.46 -14.65 -16.68
C TYR A 157 19.72 -14.75 -15.82
N PHE A 158 20.39 -13.61 -15.65
CA PHE A 158 21.40 -13.40 -14.62
C PHE A 158 20.79 -12.43 -13.61
N GLY A 159 20.74 -12.82 -12.33
CA GLY A 159 20.18 -12.00 -11.27
C GLY A 159 20.74 -10.58 -11.22
N GLY A 160 20.06 -9.69 -10.48
CA GLY A 160 20.41 -8.25 -10.43
C GLY A 160 21.87 -7.98 -10.14
N TYR A 161 22.52 -8.88 -9.40
CA TYR A 161 23.96 -8.96 -9.37
C TYR A 161 24.47 -10.38 -9.11
N VAL A 162 25.32 -10.89 -9.99
CA VAL A 162 25.88 -12.25 -9.91
C VAL A 162 27.41 -12.21 -9.75
N GLY A 163 27.85 -12.63 -8.55
CA GLY A 163 29.22 -13.05 -8.24
C GLY A 163 30.23 -11.92 -8.00
N GLN A 164 31.47 -12.33 -7.78
CA GLN A 164 32.64 -11.75 -8.46
C GLN A 164 33.53 -12.92 -8.88
N GLY A 165 33.65 -13.25 -10.16
CA GLY A 165 34.35 -14.44 -10.65
C GLY A 165 33.82 -14.93 -12.00
N ASN A 166 34.25 -16.12 -12.43
CA ASN A 166 33.63 -16.77 -13.59
C ASN A 166 32.24 -17.28 -13.22
N ILE A 167 31.30 -17.15 -14.14
CA ILE A 167 29.89 -17.46 -13.90
C ILE A 167 29.44 -18.53 -14.89
N THR A 168 28.76 -19.56 -14.41
CA THR A 168 28.16 -20.60 -15.26
C THR A 168 26.67 -20.70 -14.97
N VAL A 169 25.86 -20.75 -16.02
CA VAL A 169 24.40 -20.96 -15.97
C VAL A 169 24.00 -22.02 -17.00
N ASN A 170 22.83 -22.63 -16.82
CA ASN A 170 22.28 -23.58 -17.81
C ASN A 170 21.10 -22.95 -18.54
N THR A 171 20.99 -23.21 -19.84
CA THR A 171 19.78 -22.84 -20.59
C THR A 171 18.58 -23.65 -20.09
N PRO A 172 17.35 -23.14 -20.27
CA PRO A 172 16.14 -23.92 -20.17
C PRO A 172 16.17 -25.19 -21.05
N GLN A 173 15.26 -26.11 -20.77
CA GLN A 173 15.08 -27.32 -21.55
C GLN A 173 14.51 -26.97 -22.94
N LEU A 174 15.38 -26.75 -23.92
CA LEU A 174 14.97 -26.48 -25.30
C LEU A 174 14.29 -27.73 -25.92
N PRO A 175 13.21 -27.56 -26.71
CA PRO A 175 12.51 -28.67 -27.35
C PRO A 175 13.41 -29.54 -28.24
N SER A 176 13.06 -30.82 -28.39
CA SER A 176 13.87 -31.77 -29.17
C SER A 176 13.88 -31.51 -30.69
N ASP A 177 13.02 -30.62 -31.17
CA ASP A 177 12.95 -30.20 -32.55
C ASP A 177 13.28 -28.70 -32.71
N ALA A 178 13.86 -28.09 -31.67
CA ALA A 178 14.25 -26.69 -31.70
C ALA A 178 15.30 -26.44 -32.79
N GLN A 179 15.01 -25.49 -33.67
CA GLN A 179 15.94 -24.98 -34.67
C GLN A 179 16.36 -23.57 -34.24
N ILE A 180 17.58 -23.44 -33.71
CA ILE A 180 18.09 -22.18 -33.17
C ILE A 180 18.29 -21.16 -34.30
N ASN A 181 17.60 -20.02 -34.20
CA ASN A 181 17.70 -18.93 -35.16
C ASN A 181 18.71 -17.87 -34.71
N GLU A 182 18.63 -17.46 -33.44
CA GLU A 182 19.38 -16.34 -32.90
C GLU A 182 19.63 -16.56 -31.40
N VAL A 183 20.84 -16.25 -30.92
CA VAL A 183 21.13 -16.13 -29.49
C VAL A 183 21.81 -14.79 -29.26
N CYS A 184 21.24 -13.93 -28.41
CA CYS A 184 21.82 -12.63 -28.08
C CYS A 184 22.12 -12.47 -26.61
N VAL A 185 23.30 -11.91 -26.33
CA VAL A 185 23.84 -11.62 -25.00
C VAL A 185 23.50 -10.17 -24.67
N GLN A 186 22.63 -9.95 -23.69
CA GLN A 186 22.17 -8.62 -23.26
C GLN A 186 22.44 -8.44 -21.77
N LEU A 187 23.62 -7.93 -21.42
CA LEU A 187 24.11 -7.86 -20.05
C LEU A 187 24.59 -6.46 -19.67
N ASN A 188 24.44 -6.13 -18.38
CA ASN A 188 25.34 -5.21 -17.69
C ASN A 188 26.49 -6.05 -17.09
N ALA A 189 27.71 -5.87 -17.56
CA ALA A 189 28.88 -6.61 -17.11
C ALA A 189 29.95 -5.67 -16.56
N GLY A 190 30.60 -6.04 -15.45
CA GLY A 190 31.68 -5.23 -14.86
C GLY A 190 32.94 -5.13 -15.73
N SER A 191 33.17 -6.11 -16.61
CA SER A 191 34.25 -6.12 -17.59
C SER A 191 33.95 -7.08 -18.75
N GLY A 192 34.76 -7.02 -19.81
CA GLY A 192 34.65 -7.96 -20.93
C GLY A 192 34.94 -9.41 -20.53
N PHE A 193 34.35 -10.34 -21.26
CA PHE A 193 34.43 -11.77 -21.00
C PHE A 193 34.42 -12.60 -22.28
N ARG A 194 35.00 -13.80 -22.20
CA ARG A 194 34.84 -14.87 -23.18
C ARG A 194 33.72 -15.81 -22.77
N MET A 195 32.79 -16.08 -23.70
CA MET A 195 31.69 -17.02 -23.49
C MET A 195 32.04 -18.41 -24.05
N TYR A 196 31.78 -19.43 -23.26
CA TYR A 196 31.82 -20.83 -23.67
C TYR A 196 30.42 -21.43 -23.59
N VAL A 197 30.07 -22.27 -24.55
CA VAL A 197 28.84 -23.07 -24.55
C VAL A 197 29.26 -24.53 -24.69
N ASP A 198 28.90 -25.36 -23.71
CA ASP A 198 29.31 -26.77 -23.58
C ASP A 198 30.83 -26.98 -23.79
N GLY A 199 31.62 -26.04 -23.25
CA GLY A 199 33.08 -26.02 -23.33
C GLY A 199 33.67 -25.50 -24.66
N SER A 200 32.85 -25.18 -25.67
CA SER A 200 33.28 -24.58 -26.93
C SER A 200 33.25 -23.05 -26.88
N VAL A 201 34.23 -22.37 -27.46
CA VAL A 201 34.28 -20.89 -27.47
C VAL A 201 33.21 -20.35 -28.43
N ALA A 202 32.22 -19.65 -27.88
CA ALA A 202 31.12 -19.06 -28.63
C ALA A 202 31.38 -17.59 -29.03
N GLY A 203 32.21 -16.86 -28.27
CA GLY A 203 32.57 -15.48 -28.61
C GLY A 203 33.37 -14.75 -27.51
N ASP A 204 33.92 -13.60 -27.88
CA ASP A 204 34.56 -12.63 -26.99
C ASP A 204 33.70 -11.35 -26.97
N TYR A 205 33.30 -10.89 -25.79
CA TYR A 205 32.34 -9.81 -25.60
C TYR A 205 32.99 -8.68 -24.80
N ALA A 206 33.06 -7.48 -25.38
CA ALA A 206 33.62 -6.30 -24.74
C ALA A 206 32.52 -5.42 -24.15
N THR A 207 32.82 -4.72 -23.07
CA THR A 207 31.88 -3.75 -22.48
C THR A 207 31.99 -2.38 -23.17
N ALA A 208 30.85 -1.76 -23.45
CA ALA A 208 30.73 -0.42 -24.00
C ALA A 208 29.92 0.47 -23.04
N GLY A 209 30.61 1.33 -22.27
CA GLY A 209 29.96 2.24 -21.31
C GLY A 209 30.33 1.95 -19.86
N ASP A 210 29.82 2.79 -18.95
CA ASP A 210 30.05 2.64 -17.50
C ASP A 210 29.09 1.58 -16.93
N PRO A 211 29.60 0.48 -16.34
CA PRO A 211 28.77 -0.56 -15.74
C PRO A 211 27.89 -0.05 -14.59
N GLY A 212 28.21 1.09 -13.97
CA GLY A 212 27.39 1.70 -12.91
C GLY A 212 26.14 2.44 -13.40
N ASN A 213 25.98 2.68 -14.70
CA ASN A 213 24.96 3.58 -15.24
C ASN A 213 23.61 2.89 -15.58
N MET A 214 23.24 1.84 -14.85
CA MET A 214 21.97 1.09 -15.01
C MET A 214 21.56 0.88 -16.47
N SER A 215 22.45 0.34 -17.29
CA SER A 215 22.24 0.17 -18.73
C SER A 215 22.96 -1.08 -19.25
N LEU A 216 22.49 -1.55 -20.40
CA LEU A 216 23.18 -2.56 -21.19
C LEU A 216 24.53 -2.00 -21.64
N ASN A 217 25.60 -2.74 -21.32
CA ASN A 217 26.93 -2.45 -21.83
C ASN A 217 27.53 -3.61 -22.64
N VAL A 218 26.77 -4.71 -22.77
CA VAL A 218 26.98 -5.79 -23.74
C VAL A 218 25.62 -6.11 -24.39
N ASP A 219 25.49 -5.86 -25.69
CA ASP A 219 24.29 -6.18 -26.49
C ASP A 219 24.73 -6.71 -27.85
N GLU A 220 25.09 -7.99 -27.91
CA GLU A 220 25.67 -8.63 -29.09
C GLU A 220 25.11 -10.04 -29.29
N CYS A 221 24.90 -10.43 -30.55
CA CYS A 221 24.42 -11.78 -30.88
C CYS A 221 25.57 -12.73 -31.23
N VAL A 222 25.44 -13.98 -30.78
CA VAL A 222 26.36 -15.08 -31.10
C VAL A 222 26.38 -15.29 -32.61
N VAL A 223 27.58 -15.35 -33.20
CA VAL A 223 27.74 -15.66 -34.62
C VAL A 223 27.49 -17.15 -34.84
N ASP A 224 26.59 -17.48 -35.77
CA ASP A 224 26.21 -18.85 -36.13
C ASP A 224 25.83 -19.73 -34.89
N PRO A 225 24.80 -19.35 -34.10
CA PRO A 225 24.49 -19.95 -32.80
C PRO A 225 24.17 -21.45 -32.85
N TRP A 226 23.67 -21.95 -33.98
CA TRP A 226 23.39 -23.37 -34.22
C TRP A 226 24.64 -24.27 -34.20
N ASN A 227 25.85 -23.70 -34.16
CA ASN A 227 27.08 -24.47 -33.96
C ASN A 227 27.39 -24.77 -32.48
N TYR A 228 26.65 -24.14 -31.57
CA TYR A 228 26.96 -24.11 -30.13
C TYR A 228 25.78 -24.51 -29.25
N PHE A 229 24.55 -24.22 -29.67
CA PHE A 229 23.34 -24.54 -28.92
C PHE A 229 22.57 -25.69 -29.58
N ASP A 230 22.25 -26.71 -28.79
CA ASP A 230 21.50 -27.91 -29.19
C ASP A 230 20.20 -28.07 -28.37
N GLU A 231 19.44 -29.14 -28.65
CA GLU A 231 18.26 -29.53 -27.88
C GLU A 231 18.59 -29.81 -26.40
N GLY A 232 17.66 -29.46 -25.50
CA GLY A 232 17.86 -29.61 -24.06
C GLY A 232 18.66 -28.48 -23.40
N PRO A 233 19.19 -28.71 -22.18
CA PRO A 233 19.95 -27.71 -21.44
C PRO A 233 21.40 -27.65 -21.95
N ASN A 234 21.88 -26.44 -22.22
CA ASN A 234 23.26 -26.16 -22.62
C ASN A 234 23.96 -25.40 -21.49
N GLU A 235 25.21 -25.74 -21.18
CA GLU A 235 26.03 -25.05 -20.17
C GLU A 235 26.64 -23.78 -20.78
N VAL A 236 26.32 -22.60 -20.22
CA VAL A 236 26.91 -21.32 -20.64
C VAL A 236 27.84 -20.80 -19.55
N LYS A 237 29.13 -20.72 -19.87
CA LYS A 237 30.19 -20.24 -18.96
C LYS A 237 30.78 -18.92 -19.46
N LEU A 238 30.74 -17.90 -18.60
CA LEU A 238 31.35 -16.59 -18.80
C LEU A 238 32.69 -16.53 -18.05
N VAL A 239 33.77 -16.27 -18.79
CA VAL A 239 35.12 -16.15 -18.24
C VAL A 239 35.63 -14.73 -18.45
N PHE A 240 35.75 -13.94 -17.38
CA PHE A 240 36.12 -12.54 -17.46
C PHE A 240 37.61 -12.34 -17.79
N ASP A 241 37.90 -11.33 -18.60
CA ASP A 241 39.26 -11.05 -19.09
C ASP A 241 40.11 -10.26 -18.08
N ASN A 242 39.47 -9.43 -17.25
CA ASN A 242 40.14 -8.56 -16.28
C ASN A 242 40.65 -9.38 -15.09
N GLN A 243 41.86 -9.10 -14.59
CA GLN A 243 42.42 -9.75 -13.40
C GLN A 243 41.88 -9.17 -12.09
N ASN A 244 41.21 -8.01 -12.12
CA ASN A 244 40.57 -7.44 -10.93
C ASN A 244 39.21 -8.10 -10.67
N ILE A 245 39.15 -8.94 -9.65
CA ILE A 245 37.94 -9.65 -9.21
C ILE A 245 36.75 -8.71 -8.99
N SER A 246 36.98 -7.46 -8.54
CA SER A 246 35.93 -6.45 -8.32
C SER A 246 35.17 -6.05 -9.60
N SER A 247 35.71 -6.39 -10.78
CA SER A 247 35.09 -6.12 -12.09
C SER A 247 34.56 -7.38 -12.80
N GLN A 248 34.64 -8.55 -12.15
CA GLN A 248 34.23 -9.84 -12.72
C GLN A 248 32.80 -10.19 -12.30
N TYR A 249 31.80 -9.37 -12.64
CA TYR A 249 30.42 -9.60 -12.23
C TYR A 249 29.45 -9.30 -13.38
N ILE A 250 28.22 -9.80 -13.25
CA ILE A 250 27.07 -9.39 -14.08
C ILE A 250 26.10 -8.62 -13.18
N GLY A 251 25.78 -7.37 -13.53
CA GLY A 251 24.84 -6.49 -12.82
C GLY A 251 23.43 -6.55 -13.41
N GLY A 252 22.97 -7.75 -13.75
CA GLY A 252 21.70 -7.99 -14.43
C GLY A 252 21.82 -8.15 -15.94
N GLY A 253 20.89 -8.92 -16.51
CA GLY A 253 20.80 -9.17 -17.95
C GLY A 253 20.22 -10.54 -18.27
N PHE A 254 20.20 -10.90 -19.56
CA PHE A 254 19.85 -12.24 -20.00
C PHE A 254 20.54 -12.66 -21.31
N LEU A 255 20.51 -13.97 -21.57
CA LEU A 255 20.64 -14.53 -22.91
C LEU A 255 19.23 -14.72 -23.49
N LYS A 256 18.98 -14.16 -24.67
CA LYS A 256 17.76 -14.37 -25.43
C LYS A 256 18.01 -15.44 -26.49
N ILE A 257 17.26 -16.52 -26.47
CA ILE A 257 17.34 -17.63 -27.43
C ILE A 257 16.05 -17.64 -28.26
N ARG A 258 16.15 -17.34 -29.55
CA ARG A 258 15.03 -17.42 -30.50
C ARG A 258 15.17 -18.67 -31.35
N TYR A 259 14.12 -19.49 -31.41
CA TYR A 259 14.13 -20.75 -32.14
C TYR A 259 12.77 -21.10 -32.75
N ASN A 260 12.79 -21.96 -33.75
CA ASN A 260 11.62 -22.54 -34.37
C ASN A 260 11.34 -23.95 -33.81
N THR A 261 10.08 -24.30 -33.55
CA THR A 261 9.68 -25.64 -33.09
C THR A 261 8.29 -26.02 -33.61
N SER A 262 8.00 -27.30 -33.78
CA SER A 262 6.66 -27.84 -34.11
C SER A 262 5.87 -28.26 -32.87
N GLN A 263 6.52 -28.31 -31.70
CA GLN A 263 5.91 -28.75 -30.44
C GLN A 263 4.82 -27.78 -29.99
N MET A 264 3.64 -28.34 -29.73
CA MET A 264 2.52 -27.65 -29.07
C MET A 264 2.66 -27.78 -27.56
N ASP A 265 2.01 -26.91 -26.78
CA ASP A 265 2.08 -26.99 -25.34
C ASP A 265 1.62 -28.35 -24.82
N THR A 266 2.52 -29.01 -24.10
CA THR A 266 2.17 -30.20 -23.35
C THR A 266 1.67 -29.76 -21.98
N LYS A 267 0.55 -30.34 -21.53
CA LYS A 267 0.04 -30.09 -20.17
C LYS A 267 1.19 -30.27 -19.17
N PRO A 268 1.42 -29.34 -18.22
CA PRO A 268 2.36 -29.60 -17.15
C PRO A 268 1.84 -30.77 -16.31
N ASN A 269 2.36 -31.97 -16.59
CA ASN A 269 2.20 -33.15 -15.76
C ASN A 269 3.21 -33.04 -14.63
N LYS A 270 2.86 -32.28 -13.59
CA LYS A 270 3.48 -32.10 -12.25
C LYS A 270 3.73 -30.62 -11.97
N ALA A 271 3.24 -30.16 -10.83
CA ALA A 271 3.42 -28.80 -10.35
C ALA A 271 4.60 -28.74 -9.36
N VAL A 272 5.79 -28.99 -9.90
CA VAL A 272 7.08 -28.80 -9.22
C VAL A 272 7.88 -27.84 -10.09
N GLY A 273 8.29 -26.72 -9.53
CA GLY A 273 9.17 -25.73 -10.15
C GLY A 273 10.53 -25.78 -9.49
N ARG A 274 11.56 -25.31 -10.21
CA ARG A 274 12.93 -25.29 -9.69
C ARG A 274 13.67 -24.04 -10.18
N TYR A 275 14.28 -23.34 -9.24
CA TYR A 275 15.29 -22.32 -9.49
C TYR A 275 16.67 -22.94 -9.29
N GLU A 276 17.53 -22.88 -10.31
CA GLU A 276 18.89 -23.39 -10.26
C GLU A 276 19.84 -22.21 -10.00
N PHE A 277 20.69 -22.31 -8.97
CA PHE A 277 21.66 -21.26 -8.68
C PHE A 277 22.74 -21.21 -9.78
N PRO A 278 23.23 -20.02 -10.16
CA PRO A 278 24.41 -19.92 -11.00
C PRO A 278 25.63 -20.50 -10.27
N GLU A 279 26.51 -21.17 -11.00
CA GLU A 279 27.84 -21.42 -10.47
C GLU A 279 28.63 -20.11 -10.47
N VAL A 280 29.31 -19.85 -9.35
CA VAL A 280 30.18 -18.70 -9.17
C VAL A 280 31.54 -19.21 -8.73
N GLU A 281 32.54 -19.14 -9.61
CA GLU A 281 33.94 -19.49 -9.34
C GLU A 281 34.73 -18.21 -9.03
N GLY A 282 34.77 -17.82 -7.75
CA GLY A 282 35.32 -16.54 -7.28
C GLY A 282 34.85 -16.18 -5.87
N ILE A 283 34.03 -15.13 -5.73
CA ILE A 283 33.37 -14.72 -4.48
C ILE A 283 31.86 -14.90 -4.65
N ILE A 284 31.25 -15.69 -3.75
CA ILE A 284 29.79 -15.87 -3.71
C ILE A 284 29.14 -14.57 -3.25
N ASN A 285 28.57 -13.84 -4.22
CA ASN A 285 27.85 -12.59 -4.05
C ASN A 285 26.66 -12.55 -5.02
N LEU A 286 25.57 -13.23 -4.69
CA LEU A 286 24.39 -13.35 -5.54
C LEU A 286 23.23 -12.52 -4.97
N TYR A 287 22.73 -11.58 -5.75
CA TYR A 287 21.47 -10.86 -5.58
C TYR A 287 20.56 -11.27 -6.74
N ASP A 288 19.51 -12.01 -6.43
CA ASP A 288 18.60 -12.56 -7.44
C ASP A 288 17.16 -12.61 -6.88
N GLY A 289 16.25 -13.27 -7.60
CA GLY A 289 14.92 -13.62 -7.13
C GLY A 289 14.34 -14.80 -7.90
N PHE A 290 13.29 -15.40 -7.35
CA PHE A 290 12.56 -16.48 -8.00
C PHE A 290 11.05 -16.32 -7.84
N TYR A 291 10.28 -16.96 -8.72
CA TYR A 291 8.82 -16.84 -8.76
C TYR A 291 8.14 -18.19 -8.53
N VAL A 292 7.07 -18.19 -7.72
CA VAL A 292 6.21 -19.36 -7.52
C VAL A 292 4.91 -19.20 -8.31
N PRO A 293 4.67 -19.94 -9.41
CA PRO A 293 3.53 -19.75 -10.31
C PRO A 293 2.23 -20.41 -9.83
N GLY A 294 1.94 -20.23 -8.54
CA GLY A 294 0.72 -20.71 -7.91
C GLY A 294 0.80 -20.77 -6.40
N THR A 295 -0.07 -21.57 -5.79
CA THR A 295 -0.13 -21.75 -4.33
C THR A 295 0.98 -22.70 -3.88
N LEU A 296 2.00 -22.18 -3.19
CA LEU A 296 3.12 -22.94 -2.66
C LEU A 296 2.65 -23.99 -1.63
N ARG A 297 3.08 -25.25 -1.80
CA ARG A 297 2.77 -26.39 -0.93
C ARG A 297 3.99 -26.85 -0.12
N GLU A 298 5.12 -26.95 -0.80
CA GLU A 298 6.39 -27.45 -0.25
C GLU A 298 7.57 -26.71 -0.90
N LEU A 299 8.64 -26.53 -0.14
CA LEU A 299 9.89 -25.89 -0.58
C LEU A 299 11.07 -26.73 -0.06
N GLU A 300 12.09 -26.91 -0.87
CA GLU A 300 13.37 -27.52 -0.51
C GLU A 300 14.50 -26.67 -1.09
N ILE A 301 15.58 -26.49 -0.33
CA ILE A 301 16.78 -25.80 -0.82
C ILE A 301 17.97 -26.75 -0.68
N PHE A 302 18.71 -26.95 -1.77
CA PHE A 302 19.98 -27.68 -1.76
C PHE A 302 21.13 -26.73 -2.14
N LEU A 303 22.15 -26.68 -1.30
CA LEU A 303 23.34 -25.84 -1.49
C LEU A 303 24.60 -26.71 -1.51
N ASP A 304 25.39 -26.58 -2.58
CA ASP A 304 26.72 -27.17 -2.71
C ASP A 304 27.74 -26.06 -2.96
N TYR A 305 28.56 -25.75 -1.97
CA TYR A 305 29.49 -24.62 -2.05
C TYR A 305 30.76 -24.86 -1.24
N GLN A 306 31.81 -24.10 -1.54
CA GLN A 306 33.04 -24.04 -0.74
C GLN A 306 33.45 -22.57 -0.61
N SER A 307 33.70 -22.09 0.60
CA SER A 307 34.10 -20.70 0.83
C SER A 307 35.04 -20.60 2.01
N ASN A 308 36.06 -19.74 1.93
CA ASN A 308 36.94 -19.48 3.08
C ASN A 308 36.44 -18.31 3.96
N PHE A 309 35.24 -17.84 3.72
CA PHE A 309 34.59 -16.73 4.38
C PHE A 309 33.20 -17.16 4.83
N SER A 310 32.71 -16.70 5.99
CA SER A 310 31.36 -17.03 6.45
C SER A 310 30.30 -16.76 5.38
N THR A 311 29.40 -17.71 5.12
CA THR A 311 28.42 -17.65 4.02
C THR A 311 27.00 -17.73 4.58
N PHE A 312 26.07 -16.97 4.00
CA PHE A 312 24.67 -16.92 4.41
C PHE A 312 23.73 -16.93 3.22
N LEU A 313 22.50 -17.44 3.44
CA LEU A 313 21.39 -17.41 2.49
C LEU A 313 20.18 -16.73 3.14
N ASN A 314 19.67 -15.69 2.49
CA ASN A 314 18.37 -15.10 2.80
C ASN A 314 17.39 -15.31 1.64
N VAL A 315 16.13 -15.54 1.98
CA VAL A 315 15.02 -15.66 1.03
C VAL A 315 13.85 -14.84 1.58
N GLY A 316 13.30 -13.93 0.78
CA GLY A 316 12.22 -13.05 1.21
C GLY A 316 12.59 -12.17 2.41
N GLY A 317 13.88 -11.85 2.58
CA GLY A 317 14.41 -11.10 3.73
C GLY A 317 14.75 -11.92 4.96
N GLU A 318 14.32 -13.18 5.03
CA GLU A 318 14.59 -14.07 6.16
C GLU A 318 15.88 -14.86 5.97
N GLN A 319 16.76 -14.86 6.99
CA GLN A 319 18.00 -15.63 6.97
C GLN A 319 17.71 -17.11 7.26
N LEU A 320 17.83 -17.95 6.24
CA LEU A 320 17.54 -19.38 6.30
C LEU A 320 18.77 -20.20 6.67
N TYR A 321 19.96 -19.74 6.28
CA TYR A 321 21.20 -20.44 6.50
C TYR A 321 22.34 -19.46 6.77
N ASN A 322 23.22 -19.83 7.71
CA ASN A 322 24.44 -19.09 8.04
C ASN A 322 25.50 -20.09 8.52
N ASN A 323 26.70 -20.01 7.97
CA ASN A 323 27.84 -20.84 8.35
C ASN A 323 29.10 -19.99 8.47
N THR A 324 29.76 -20.05 9.63
CA THR A 324 30.96 -19.26 9.95
C THR A 324 32.28 -20.02 9.79
N ASP A 325 32.25 -21.34 9.57
CA ASP A 325 33.45 -22.21 9.51
C ASP A 325 33.45 -23.10 8.25
N ASN A 326 33.75 -22.53 7.07
CA ASN A 326 33.45 -23.16 5.78
C ASN A 326 34.63 -23.51 4.87
N THR A 327 35.85 -23.64 5.40
CA THR A 327 37.07 -23.98 4.62
C THR A 327 37.03 -25.30 3.84
N SER A 328 36.04 -26.18 4.08
CA SER A 328 35.74 -27.38 3.30
C SER A 328 34.45 -27.25 2.49
N ARG A 329 34.35 -27.99 1.38
CA ARG A 329 33.10 -28.10 0.60
C ARG A 329 31.93 -28.53 1.50
N GLN A 330 30.82 -27.81 1.39
CA GLN A 330 29.58 -27.98 2.12
C GLN A 330 28.50 -28.50 1.16
N GLN A 331 27.70 -29.46 1.61
CA GLN A 331 26.51 -29.94 0.90
C GLN A 331 25.36 -29.97 1.89
N ILE A 332 24.44 -29.03 1.76
CA ILE A 332 23.40 -28.76 2.76
C ILE A 332 22.03 -28.82 2.08
N THR A 333 21.12 -29.59 2.69
CA THR A 333 19.70 -29.59 2.33
C THR A 333 18.91 -28.92 3.45
N LEU A 334 18.15 -27.87 3.12
CA LEU A 334 17.15 -27.25 3.98
C LEU A 334 15.79 -27.83 3.60
N GLU A 335 15.31 -28.72 4.46
CA GLU A 335 14.03 -29.43 4.29
C GLU A 335 12.84 -28.51 4.54
N ASP A 336 11.70 -28.81 3.92
CA ASP A 336 10.44 -28.06 4.05
C ASP A 336 10.02 -27.80 5.51
N SER A 337 10.23 -28.79 6.38
CA SER A 337 9.90 -28.68 7.81
C SER A 337 10.69 -27.58 8.53
N HIS A 338 11.94 -27.33 8.13
CA HIS A 338 12.75 -26.23 8.66
C HIS A 338 12.28 -24.89 8.06
N LEU A 339 12.06 -24.86 6.76
CA LEU A 339 11.69 -23.65 6.01
C LEU A 339 10.34 -23.08 6.47
N LYS A 340 9.36 -23.92 6.78
CA LYS A 340 8.05 -23.50 7.34
C LYS A 340 8.13 -22.83 8.71
N THR A 341 9.24 -23.00 9.45
CA THR A 341 9.44 -22.30 10.74
C THR A 341 9.97 -20.88 10.56
N LYS A 342 10.45 -20.54 9.35
CA LYS A 342 11.09 -19.27 9.02
C LYS A 342 10.30 -18.46 7.99
N LEU A 343 9.61 -19.14 7.08
CA LEU A 343 8.90 -18.51 5.97
C LEU A 343 7.39 -18.73 6.09
N ILE A 344 6.64 -17.70 5.71
CA ILE A 344 5.19 -17.78 5.52
C ILE A 344 4.95 -18.09 4.04
N TYR A 345 4.48 -19.28 3.69
CA TYR A 345 4.33 -19.64 2.26
C TYR A 345 3.17 -18.88 1.59
N ASN A 346 2.02 -18.84 2.25
CA ASN A 346 0.80 -18.23 1.72
C ASN A 346 0.32 -17.12 2.67
N PRO A 347 0.02 -15.91 2.17
CA PRO A 347 0.11 -15.45 0.77
C PRO A 347 1.50 -14.89 0.37
N GLU A 348 2.50 -14.91 1.26
CA GLU A 348 3.72 -14.11 1.08
C GLU A 348 4.67 -14.57 -0.05
N LEU A 349 4.70 -15.87 -0.37
CA LEU A 349 5.58 -16.43 -1.42
C LEU A 349 4.80 -16.86 -2.66
N SER A 350 3.56 -17.30 -2.49
CA SER A 350 2.72 -17.77 -3.59
C SER A 350 2.34 -16.67 -4.57
N GLN A 351 2.53 -16.93 -5.87
CA GLN A 351 2.25 -15.99 -6.95
C GLN A 351 3.00 -14.66 -6.83
N ARG A 352 4.16 -14.66 -6.17
CA ARG A 352 5.02 -13.49 -5.97
C ARG A 352 6.45 -13.77 -6.42
N THR A 353 7.12 -12.70 -6.84
CA THR A 353 8.56 -12.71 -7.07
C THR A 353 9.26 -12.49 -5.73
N ILE A 354 10.12 -13.43 -5.33
CA ILE A 354 10.71 -13.49 -4.00
C ILE A 354 12.20 -13.14 -4.11
N PRO A 355 12.69 -12.11 -3.40
CA PRO A 355 14.09 -11.75 -3.42
C PRO A 355 14.95 -12.82 -2.74
N LEU A 356 16.09 -13.13 -3.35
CA LEU A 356 17.03 -14.18 -2.98
C LEU A 356 18.44 -13.60 -2.84
N ARG A 357 19.03 -13.73 -1.65
CA ARG A 357 20.38 -13.24 -1.36
C ARG A 357 21.26 -14.38 -0.90
N PHE A 358 22.26 -14.76 -1.69
CA PHE A 358 23.28 -15.72 -1.26
C PHE A 358 24.66 -15.05 -1.26
N GLY A 359 25.21 -14.86 -0.07
CA GLY A 359 26.34 -13.95 0.12
C GLY A 359 27.33 -14.41 1.16
N THR A 360 28.35 -13.58 1.33
CA THR A 360 29.50 -13.83 2.19
C THR A 360 29.68 -12.67 3.18
N HIS A 361 29.89 -12.95 4.47
CA HIS A 361 30.17 -11.94 5.50
C HIS A 361 31.66 -11.54 5.52
N ASN A 362 31.98 -10.38 6.11
CA ASN A 362 33.34 -9.83 6.27
C ASN A 362 34.10 -9.54 4.96
N LEU A 363 33.40 -9.18 3.89
CA LEU A 363 34.01 -8.42 2.81
C LEU A 363 33.92 -6.95 3.22
N SER A 364 35.02 -6.40 3.72
CA SER A 364 35.14 -4.97 4.01
C SER A 364 34.87 -4.17 2.74
N VAL A 365 33.70 -3.55 2.64
CA VAL A 365 33.45 -2.52 1.64
C VAL A 365 34.25 -1.30 2.11
N ASN A 366 35.53 -1.23 1.76
CA ASN A 366 36.36 -0.07 2.06
C ASN A 366 35.91 1.10 1.18
N THR A 367 34.77 1.70 1.54
CA THR A 367 34.37 2.99 1.00
C THR A 367 35.07 4.02 1.85
N ILE A 368 36.08 4.63 1.26
CA ILE A 368 36.90 5.61 1.94
C ILE A 368 36.15 6.95 1.98
N LEU A 369 35.94 7.56 3.14
CA LEU A 369 35.17 8.81 3.26
C LEU A 369 36.07 10.03 3.44
N ASP A 370 35.68 11.14 2.81
CA ASP A 370 36.18 12.48 3.13
C ASP A 370 35.01 13.32 3.65
N ILE A 371 35.03 13.61 4.95
CA ILE A 371 33.93 14.26 5.67
C ILE A 371 34.36 15.68 6.06
N CYS A 372 33.45 16.64 5.99
CA CYS A 372 33.68 17.99 6.52
C CYS A 372 32.57 18.32 7.52
N LEU A 373 32.97 18.50 8.79
CA LEU A 373 32.11 19.05 9.83
C LEU A 373 32.06 20.57 9.70
N VAL A 374 30.87 21.15 9.62
CA VAL A 374 30.62 22.58 9.41
C VAL A 374 29.77 23.10 10.57
N ASN A 375 30.42 23.62 11.60
CA ASN A 375 29.74 23.97 12.86
C ASN A 375 29.57 25.47 13.06
N ASP A 376 28.36 25.85 13.48
CA ASP A 376 28.05 27.19 13.93
C ASP A 376 28.75 27.52 15.26
N ARG A 377 29.34 28.71 15.35
CA ARG A 377 29.95 29.28 16.57
C ARG A 377 29.38 30.66 16.91
N SER A 378 28.24 31.04 16.33
CA SER A 378 27.57 32.31 16.49
C SER A 378 27.19 32.61 17.95
N GLY A 379 26.92 33.88 18.22
CA GLY A 379 26.46 34.37 19.52
C GLY A 379 25.10 33.80 19.93
N SER A 380 24.24 33.41 18.98
CA SER A 380 22.96 32.73 19.28
C SER A 380 23.17 31.40 19.98
N MET A 381 24.31 30.74 19.75
CA MET A 381 24.71 29.53 20.46
C MET A 381 24.98 29.77 21.98
N ARG A 382 24.85 31.02 22.46
CA ARG A 382 24.81 31.41 23.90
C ARG A 382 23.38 31.55 24.42
N GLN A 383 22.50 30.57 24.19
CA GLN A 383 21.25 30.57 24.94
C GLN A 383 21.53 30.20 26.41
N SER A 384 21.21 31.11 27.33
CA SER A 384 21.16 30.82 28.76
C SER A 384 19.85 30.11 29.06
N GLY A 385 19.88 28.79 29.07
CA GLY A 385 18.80 27.97 29.61
C GLY A 385 19.03 27.67 31.09
N TRP A 386 17.96 27.60 31.87
CA TRP A 386 18.02 26.90 33.15
C TRP A 386 18.13 25.40 32.87
N THR A 387 19.06 24.69 33.51
CA THR A 387 19.07 23.23 33.51
C THR A 387 18.37 22.74 34.78
N MET A 388 17.21 22.10 34.61
CA MET A 388 16.54 21.34 35.66
C MET A 388 16.84 19.86 35.45
N ASN A 389 17.25 19.16 36.50
CA ASN A 389 17.74 17.78 36.45
C ASN A 389 16.62 16.72 36.30
N ARG A 390 15.45 17.08 35.74
CA ARG A 390 14.29 16.18 35.62
C ARG A 390 13.60 16.27 34.25
N SER A 391 13.16 15.12 33.76
CA SER A 391 12.60 14.90 32.42
C SER A 391 11.10 15.19 32.25
N ASN A 392 10.36 15.53 33.32
CA ASN A 392 8.89 15.65 33.31
C ASN A 392 8.40 17.03 33.79
N ILE A 393 8.73 18.11 33.07
CA ILE A 393 8.38 19.49 33.46
C ILE A 393 7.59 20.18 32.33
N SER A 394 6.50 20.86 32.67
CA SER A 394 5.74 21.72 31.76
C SER A 394 6.39 23.10 31.66
N HIS A 395 6.75 23.52 30.44
CA HIS A 395 7.39 24.81 30.16
C HIS A 395 6.47 25.67 29.30
N LYS A 396 6.32 26.96 29.64
CA LYS A 396 5.59 27.91 28.78
C LYS A 396 6.25 29.28 28.78
N TYR A 397 6.40 29.80 27.57
CA TYR A 397 6.94 31.13 27.31
C TYR A 397 5.79 32.13 27.22
N LEU A 398 5.92 33.26 27.91
CA LEU A 398 4.95 34.33 27.86
C LEU A 398 5.64 35.66 27.49
N ASN A 399 5.28 36.20 26.33
CA ASN A 399 5.74 37.53 25.92
C ASN A 399 4.72 38.55 26.40
N ILE A 400 5.12 39.40 27.35
CA ILE A 400 4.25 40.43 27.93
C ILE A 400 4.68 41.79 27.40
N ALA A 401 3.82 42.44 26.62
CA ALA A 401 4.02 43.81 26.20
C ALA A 401 3.67 44.76 27.36
N VAL A 402 4.58 45.68 27.71
CA VAL A 402 4.29 46.77 28.66
C VAL A 402 3.87 48.00 27.86
N PRO A 403 2.60 48.44 27.93
CA PRO A 403 2.12 49.62 27.21
C PRO A 403 2.74 50.91 27.76
N GLU A 404 2.67 51.99 26.98
CA GLU A 404 3.24 53.31 27.35
C GLU A 404 2.69 53.89 28.66
N ASP A 405 1.51 53.46 29.10
CA ASP A 405 0.90 53.88 30.37
C ASP A 405 1.45 53.15 31.61
N GLY A 406 2.34 52.18 31.40
CA GLY A 406 3.05 51.41 32.42
C GLY A 406 2.41 50.07 32.81
N TRP A 407 1.25 49.70 32.26
CA TRP A 407 0.45 48.55 32.76
C TRP A 407 0.25 47.44 31.74
N SER A 408 0.83 46.26 31.93
CA SER A 408 0.54 45.10 31.06
C SER A 408 -0.85 44.48 31.35
N ASN A 409 -1.43 43.82 30.35
CA ASN A 409 -2.64 43.01 30.53
C ASN A 409 -2.36 41.81 31.45
N THR A 410 -3.36 41.36 32.22
CA THR A 410 -3.26 40.11 32.99
C THR A 410 -3.19 38.94 32.03
N HIS A 411 -2.17 38.09 32.19
CA HIS A 411 -1.96 36.90 31.39
C HIS A 411 -2.08 35.68 32.29
N ASN A 412 -2.84 34.70 31.80
CA ASN A 412 -3.13 33.51 32.56
C ASN A 412 -2.21 32.35 32.15
N PHE A 413 -1.82 31.55 33.13
CA PHE A 413 -0.92 30.44 32.98
C PHE A 413 -1.48 29.20 33.70
N THR A 414 -1.94 28.23 32.92
CA THR A 414 -2.38 26.94 33.43
C THR A 414 -1.18 26.11 33.87
N VAL A 415 -1.20 25.69 35.13
CA VAL A 415 -0.23 24.77 35.70
C VAL A 415 -0.82 23.36 35.70
N GLU A 416 -0.19 22.47 34.93
CA GLU A 416 -0.46 21.04 34.91
C GLU A 416 0.54 20.32 35.86
N GLY A 417 0.05 19.39 36.68
CA GLY A 417 0.88 18.63 37.64
C GLY A 417 1.51 17.38 37.00
N PRO A 418 2.55 16.76 37.60
CA PRO A 418 3.11 15.52 37.06
C PRO A 418 2.10 14.39 37.29
N GLN A 419 1.95 13.51 36.29
CA GLN A 419 1.38 12.19 36.51
C GLN A 419 2.43 11.27 37.15
N LYS A 420 2.04 10.56 38.20
CA LYS A 420 2.87 9.54 38.83
C LYS A 420 2.87 8.29 37.94
N GLN A 421 4.05 7.77 37.60
CA GLN A 421 4.14 6.45 36.94
C GLN A 421 3.87 5.39 38.02
N CYS A 422 2.68 4.79 37.96
CA CYS A 422 2.29 3.64 38.78
C CYS A 422 2.43 2.40 37.85
N ASP A 423 2.83 1.23 38.37
CA ASP A 423 3.00 0.00 37.56
C ASP A 423 1.62 -0.54 37.06
N GLU A 424 0.54 0.07 37.56
CA GLU A 424 -0.86 -0.12 37.23
C GLU A 424 -1.36 0.98 36.26
N ILE A 425 -2.34 0.64 35.41
CA ILE A 425 -2.99 1.64 34.54
C ILE A 425 -4.06 2.34 35.37
N GLU A 426 -3.82 3.58 35.78
CA GLU A 426 -4.77 4.42 36.53
C GLU A 426 -5.41 5.48 35.63
N LEU A 427 -6.73 5.63 35.71
CA LEU A 427 -7.54 6.55 34.92
C LEU A 427 -8.45 7.35 35.85
N GLU A 428 -8.44 8.68 35.75
CA GLU A 428 -9.47 9.53 36.37
C GLU A 428 -10.72 9.51 35.50
N ALA A 429 -11.90 9.50 36.14
CA ALA A 429 -13.17 9.33 35.43
C ALA A 429 -13.46 10.47 34.45
N GLU A 430 -12.99 11.67 34.74
CA GLU A 430 -13.16 12.87 33.93
C GLU A 430 -12.16 13.00 32.78
N ASP A 431 -11.10 12.18 32.77
CA ASP A 431 -10.07 12.15 31.72
C ASP A 431 -10.45 11.14 30.62
N PHE A 432 -11.71 11.14 30.21
CA PHE A 432 -12.21 10.29 29.12
C PHE A 432 -11.86 10.88 27.75
N ASP A 433 -11.60 10.00 26.77
CA ASP A 433 -11.41 10.39 25.37
C ASP A 433 -12.75 10.65 24.66
N ASP A 434 -13.80 9.91 25.05
CA ASP A 434 -15.15 10.05 24.50
C ASP A 434 -16.23 9.83 25.58
N ASN A 435 -17.23 10.72 25.65
CA ASN A 435 -18.41 10.58 26.51
C ASN A 435 -19.67 10.56 25.65
N ILE A 436 -20.26 9.38 25.52
CA ILE A 436 -21.35 9.10 24.59
C ILE A 436 -22.66 8.99 25.38
N PRO A 437 -23.55 10.00 25.29
CA PRO A 437 -24.87 9.90 25.90
C PRO A 437 -25.74 8.90 25.16
N ARG A 438 -26.48 8.05 25.90
CA ARG A 438 -27.45 7.12 25.31
C ARG A 438 -28.74 7.12 26.10
N ASN A 439 -29.85 6.90 25.39
CA ASN A 439 -31.19 6.80 25.95
C ASN A 439 -31.55 7.97 26.89
N SER A 440 -31.14 9.21 26.57
CA SER A 440 -31.38 10.42 27.39
C SER A 440 -30.67 10.45 28.75
N ARG A 441 -29.59 9.68 28.92
CA ARG A 441 -28.67 9.77 30.06
C ARG A 441 -27.29 10.16 29.57
N SER A 442 -26.53 10.84 30.42
CA SER A 442 -25.14 11.22 30.16
C SER A 442 -24.32 11.16 31.45
N TRP A 443 -23.03 10.91 31.30
CA TRP A 443 -22.07 11.20 32.35
C TRP A 443 -21.80 12.70 32.36
N ASN A 444 -21.85 13.33 33.53
CA ASN A 444 -21.63 14.77 33.68
C ASN A 444 -20.63 15.00 34.81
N LEU A 445 -19.69 15.90 34.58
CA LEU A 445 -18.72 16.30 35.61
C LEU A 445 -19.44 16.99 36.77
N ASP A 446 -19.13 16.59 38.00
CA ASP A 446 -19.60 17.21 39.24
C ASP A 446 -18.45 17.25 40.26
N THR A 447 -18.53 18.20 41.19
CA THR A 447 -17.53 18.48 42.22
C THR A 447 -18.17 18.69 43.59
N SER A 448 -19.47 18.40 43.73
CA SER A 448 -20.25 18.78 44.91
C SER A 448 -19.98 17.94 46.16
N ILE A 449 -19.48 16.70 46.02
CA ILE A 449 -19.11 15.80 47.11
C ILE A 449 -17.59 15.74 47.25
N ALA A 450 -17.01 16.29 48.32
CA ALA A 450 -15.57 16.27 48.52
C ALA A 450 -15.00 14.85 48.71
N GLY A 451 -13.72 14.65 48.33
CA GLY A 451 -12.97 13.40 48.52
C GLY A 451 -12.69 12.58 47.26
N TYR A 452 -13.06 13.09 46.08
CA TYR A 452 -12.65 12.61 44.75
C TYR A 452 -11.19 12.97 44.44
N SER A 453 -10.57 12.30 43.45
CA SER A 453 -9.29 12.67 42.82
C SER A 453 -9.48 13.49 41.55
N GLY A 454 -8.41 14.16 41.09
CA GLY A 454 -8.47 14.92 39.85
C GLY A 454 -9.32 16.19 39.92
N ALA A 455 -9.91 16.57 38.79
CA ALA A 455 -10.71 17.78 38.62
C ALA A 455 -12.17 17.61 39.07
N GLY A 456 -12.68 16.39 39.20
CA GLY A 456 -14.06 16.11 39.62
C GLY A 456 -14.37 14.63 39.65
N TYR A 457 -15.65 14.29 39.56
CA TYR A 457 -16.10 12.93 39.31
C TYR A 457 -17.21 12.94 38.25
N MET A 458 -17.38 11.82 37.57
CA MET A 458 -18.42 11.65 36.56
C MET A 458 -19.69 11.08 37.18
N TYR A 459 -20.78 11.84 37.05
CA TYR A 459 -22.08 11.55 37.62
C TYR A 459 -23.12 11.32 36.53
N VAL A 460 -23.83 10.18 36.58
CA VAL A 460 -24.84 9.87 35.57
C VAL A 460 -26.15 10.58 35.85
N THR A 461 -26.59 11.41 34.92
CA THR A 461 -27.86 12.15 35.03
C THR A 461 -28.81 11.84 33.86
N PRO A 462 -30.13 12.05 34.05
CA PRO A 462 -30.81 12.29 35.33
C PRO A 462 -30.83 11.03 36.21
N ASP A 463 -30.67 11.21 37.53
CA ASP A 463 -30.95 10.17 38.53
C ASP A 463 -32.47 10.01 38.67
N CYS A 464 -33.02 9.10 37.88
CA CYS A 464 -34.45 8.95 37.67
C CYS A 464 -34.93 7.51 37.82
N CYS A 465 -34.16 6.67 38.51
CA CYS A 465 -34.38 5.27 38.90
C CYS A 465 -34.30 4.21 37.78
N VAL A 466 -33.33 4.33 36.87
CA VAL A 466 -33.11 3.41 35.76
C VAL A 466 -31.81 2.62 35.93
N ASN A 467 -31.95 1.29 35.81
CA ASN A 467 -30.82 0.39 35.65
C ASN A 467 -30.80 -0.33 34.29
N GLN A 468 -29.60 -0.60 33.79
CA GLN A 468 -29.32 -1.26 32.51
C GLN A 468 -28.43 -2.49 32.77
N ASN A 469 -29.04 -3.67 32.91
CA ASN A 469 -28.30 -4.90 33.22
C ASN A 469 -27.74 -5.65 31.98
N THR A 470 -28.30 -5.44 30.79
CA THR A 470 -27.88 -6.15 29.55
C THR A 470 -28.00 -5.23 28.35
N GLY A 471 -27.24 -5.50 27.28
CA GLY A 471 -27.26 -4.69 26.07
C GLY A 471 -26.69 -3.28 26.29
N TYR A 472 -25.95 -3.07 27.38
CA TYR A 472 -25.45 -1.78 27.84
C TYR A 472 -24.41 -1.17 26.89
N ALA A 473 -23.65 -1.97 26.14
CA ALA A 473 -22.69 -1.44 25.15
C ALA A 473 -23.38 -0.61 24.05
N SER A 474 -24.62 -0.96 23.71
CA SER A 474 -25.40 -0.29 22.68
C SER A 474 -26.39 0.76 23.21
N SER A 475 -26.71 0.73 24.51
CA SER A 475 -27.89 1.41 25.05
C SER A 475 -27.64 2.23 26.32
N SER A 476 -26.51 2.04 27.00
CA SER A 476 -26.15 2.80 28.20
C SER A 476 -25.21 3.97 27.89
N PRO A 477 -25.27 5.10 28.62
CA PRO A 477 -24.26 6.15 28.47
C PRO A 477 -22.87 5.59 28.79
N GLU A 478 -21.88 6.01 28.01
CA GLU A 478 -20.56 5.40 27.96
C GLU A 478 -19.45 6.44 28.11
N LEU A 479 -18.44 6.11 28.90
CA LEU A 479 -17.13 6.74 28.87
C LEU A 479 -16.14 5.80 28.17
N ARG A 480 -15.28 6.36 27.32
CA ARG A 480 -14.22 5.64 26.61
C ARG A 480 -12.86 6.22 26.95
N TYR A 481 -11.88 5.34 27.09
CA TYR A 481 -10.49 5.67 27.35
C TYR A 481 -9.61 4.87 26.40
N ASP A 482 -8.78 5.54 25.61
CA ASP A 482 -7.76 4.93 24.78
C ASP A 482 -6.55 4.61 25.65
N ILE A 483 -6.32 3.32 25.88
CA ILE A 483 -5.28 2.81 26.77
C ILE A 483 -4.28 1.95 25.99
N ASN A 484 -3.03 1.94 26.45
CA ASN A 484 -2.01 1.03 25.91
C ASN A 484 -1.67 -0.04 26.95
N ILE A 485 -2.01 -1.28 26.66
CA ILE A 485 -1.70 -2.45 27.50
C ILE A 485 -0.22 -2.82 27.30
N PRO A 486 0.60 -2.85 28.37
CA PRO A 486 2.04 -3.06 28.24
C PRO A 486 2.43 -4.53 28.00
N GLU A 487 1.63 -5.48 28.47
CA GLU A 487 1.93 -6.91 28.37
C GLU A 487 0.64 -7.74 28.41
N ASP A 488 0.53 -8.72 27.52
CA ASP A 488 -0.56 -9.69 27.49
C ASP A 488 -0.87 -10.26 28.89
N GLY A 489 -2.16 -10.37 29.24
CA GLY A 489 -2.56 -11.03 30.47
C GLY A 489 -3.95 -10.68 31.00
N THR A 490 -4.27 -11.26 32.16
CA THR A 490 -5.50 -10.96 32.89
C THR A 490 -5.28 -9.78 33.82
N TYR A 491 -6.12 -8.76 33.69
CA TYR A 491 -6.13 -7.56 34.51
C TYR A 491 -7.33 -7.57 35.46
N TYR A 492 -7.08 -7.19 36.71
CA TYR A 492 -8.07 -6.91 37.74
C TYR A 492 -8.57 -5.48 37.58
N VAL A 493 -9.89 -5.31 37.51
CA VAL A 493 -10.55 -4.03 37.29
C VAL A 493 -11.03 -3.48 38.61
N TRP A 494 -10.39 -2.43 39.07
CA TRP A 494 -10.78 -1.69 40.26
C TRP A 494 -11.48 -0.40 39.85
N VAL A 495 -12.64 -0.14 40.45
CA VAL A 495 -13.39 1.10 40.24
C VAL A 495 -13.48 1.84 41.57
N ARG A 496 -13.23 3.14 41.57
CA ARG A 496 -13.53 4.04 42.67
C ARG A 496 -14.84 4.76 42.39
N GLY A 497 -15.78 4.61 43.30
CA GLY A 497 -17.11 5.18 43.15
C GLY A 497 -17.77 5.55 44.46
N TYR A 498 -18.88 6.29 44.34
CA TYR A 498 -19.73 6.70 45.46
C TYR A 498 -21.18 6.36 45.13
N GLY A 499 -21.79 5.52 45.96
CA GLY A 499 -23.19 5.13 45.86
C GLY A 499 -24.04 5.79 46.93
N GLU A 500 -24.85 6.78 46.55
CA GLU A 500 -25.74 7.48 47.48
C GLU A 500 -26.90 6.60 47.99
N SER A 501 -27.23 5.55 47.23
CA SER A 501 -28.24 4.56 47.58
C SER A 501 -27.99 3.24 46.83
N GLY A 502 -28.68 2.16 47.24
CA GLY A 502 -28.62 0.86 46.55
C GLY A 502 -29.35 0.81 45.19
N THR A 503 -29.64 1.98 44.59
CA THR A 503 -30.11 2.11 43.21
C THR A 503 -29.18 2.98 42.38
N ALA A 504 -28.00 3.29 42.91
CA ALA A 504 -26.99 4.17 42.34
C ALA A 504 -25.58 3.71 42.77
N ASP A 505 -25.37 2.39 42.91
CA ASP A 505 -24.19 1.79 43.54
C ASP A 505 -23.49 0.77 42.64
N SER A 506 -23.62 0.89 41.32
CA SER A 506 -23.01 -0.06 40.40
C SER A 506 -22.75 0.44 38.98
N VAL A 507 -21.80 -0.23 38.30
CA VAL A 507 -21.31 0.11 36.96
C VAL A 507 -20.88 -1.15 36.19
N HIS A 508 -20.68 -1.03 34.87
CA HIS A 508 -20.06 -2.06 34.02
C HIS A 508 -18.77 -1.55 33.40
N VAL A 509 -17.78 -2.42 33.24
CA VAL A 509 -16.53 -2.13 32.53
C VAL A 509 -16.28 -3.21 31.48
N GLY A 510 -15.83 -2.83 30.29
CA GLY A 510 -15.40 -3.74 29.22
C GLY A 510 -14.27 -3.16 28.39
N LEU A 511 -13.87 -3.89 27.35
CA LEU A 511 -12.75 -3.55 26.46
C LEU A 511 -13.19 -3.68 24.99
N ASP A 512 -12.71 -2.77 24.15
CA ASP A 512 -12.93 -2.70 22.69
C ASP A 512 -14.40 -2.75 22.27
N GLY A 513 -15.26 -2.11 23.08
CA GLY A 513 -16.70 -2.03 22.87
C GLY A 513 -17.47 -3.34 23.15
N VAL A 514 -16.82 -4.33 23.77
CA VAL A 514 -17.42 -5.64 24.06
C VAL A 514 -17.98 -5.70 25.48
N GLU A 515 -19.21 -6.22 25.62
CA GLU A 515 -19.82 -6.53 26.92
C GLU A 515 -19.10 -7.73 27.55
N MET A 516 -18.52 -7.55 28.74
CA MET A 516 -17.69 -8.56 29.40
C MET A 516 -18.37 -9.11 30.66
N PRO A 517 -18.79 -10.40 30.69
CA PRO A 517 -19.42 -11.00 31.86
C PRO A 517 -18.51 -11.08 33.10
N THR A 518 -17.20 -10.93 32.93
CA THR A 518 -16.21 -11.02 34.01
C THR A 518 -15.94 -9.67 34.69
N SER A 519 -16.44 -8.57 34.15
CA SER A 519 -16.32 -7.21 34.72
C SER A 519 -17.63 -6.42 34.58
N ASP A 520 -18.75 -7.13 34.53
CA ASP A 520 -20.09 -6.56 34.57
C ASP A 520 -20.61 -6.46 36.02
N ARG A 521 -21.53 -5.53 36.27
CA ARG A 521 -22.21 -5.35 37.56
C ARG A 521 -21.24 -5.24 38.75
N ILE A 522 -20.19 -4.44 38.57
CA ILE A 522 -19.28 -4.05 39.67
C ILE A 522 -20.10 -3.22 40.65
N ASN A 523 -20.11 -3.59 41.93
CA ASN A 523 -21.05 -3.06 42.91
C ASN A 523 -20.43 -2.81 44.29
N SER A 524 -21.29 -2.58 45.30
CA SER A 524 -20.94 -2.43 46.72
C SER A 524 -20.43 -1.04 47.13
N PHE A 525 -20.62 -0.04 46.27
CA PHE A 525 -20.26 1.35 46.56
C PHE A 525 -21.21 1.99 47.58
N GLY A 526 -20.67 2.40 48.74
CA GLY A 526 -21.43 3.09 49.78
C GLY A 526 -21.44 4.62 49.64
N SER A 527 -21.96 5.32 50.66
CA SER A 527 -21.94 6.79 50.75
C SER A 527 -20.58 7.34 51.20
N SER A 528 -19.51 6.73 50.71
CA SER A 528 -18.10 7.10 50.83
C SER A 528 -17.38 6.72 49.54
N TRP A 529 -16.35 7.48 49.18
CA TRP A 529 -15.50 7.16 48.04
C TRP A 529 -14.66 5.93 48.33
N GLU A 530 -14.97 4.82 47.67
CA GLU A 530 -14.39 3.50 47.95
C GLU A 530 -13.97 2.79 46.66
N TRP A 531 -12.91 2.00 46.75
CA TRP A 531 -12.47 1.10 45.69
C TRP A 531 -13.16 -0.24 45.83
N HIS A 532 -13.82 -0.69 44.77
CA HIS A 532 -14.41 -2.02 44.67
C HIS A 532 -14.03 -2.67 43.34
N ARG A 533 -13.91 -4.00 43.39
CA ARG A 533 -13.79 -4.87 42.21
C ARG A 533 -14.77 -6.03 42.28
N ASP A 534 -15.60 -6.10 43.31
CA ASP A 534 -16.56 -7.17 43.48
C ASP A 534 -17.67 -7.05 42.43
N THR A 535 -17.93 -8.14 41.71
CA THR A 535 -19.12 -8.27 40.85
C THR A 535 -20.28 -8.87 41.63
N MET A 536 -21.51 -8.62 41.17
CA MET A 536 -22.70 -9.27 41.76
C MET A 536 -22.70 -10.80 41.69
N ASP A 537 -21.82 -11.41 40.89
CA ASP A 537 -21.65 -12.86 40.80
C ASP A 537 -20.72 -13.43 41.91
N GLY A 538 -20.17 -12.56 42.77
CA GLY A 538 -19.30 -12.95 43.89
C GLY A 538 -17.88 -13.30 43.47
N VAL A 539 -17.43 -12.76 42.32
CA VAL A 539 -16.06 -12.90 41.80
C VAL A 539 -15.46 -11.53 41.52
N ASP A 540 -14.13 -11.44 41.58
CA ASP A 540 -13.38 -10.22 41.25
C ASP A 540 -13.55 -9.86 39.76
N ALA A 541 -13.75 -8.58 39.48
CA ALA A 541 -13.88 -8.03 38.15
C ALA A 541 -12.55 -8.15 37.39
N THR A 542 -12.58 -8.84 36.24
CA THR A 542 -11.37 -9.09 35.43
C THR A 542 -11.68 -9.11 33.93
N PHE A 543 -10.65 -8.89 33.11
CA PHE A 543 -10.66 -9.24 31.69
C PHE A 543 -9.25 -9.61 31.21
N TYR A 544 -9.16 -10.31 30.08
CA TYR A 544 -7.89 -10.57 29.39
C TYR A 544 -7.67 -9.51 28.30
N ALA A 545 -6.44 -9.00 28.19
CA ALA A 545 -6.04 -8.06 27.15
C ALA A 545 -4.69 -8.46 26.55
N ASP A 546 -4.52 -8.21 25.25
CA ASP A 546 -3.24 -8.34 24.54
C ASP A 546 -2.42 -7.05 24.72
N ALA A 547 -1.10 -7.11 24.55
CA ALA A 547 -0.27 -5.91 24.56
C ALA A 547 -0.55 -5.05 23.33
N GLY A 548 -0.64 -3.73 23.53
CA GLY A 548 -0.94 -2.76 22.48
C GLY A 548 -2.11 -1.85 22.82
N ALA A 549 -2.58 -1.11 21.82
CA ALA A 549 -3.65 -0.13 21.98
C ALA A 549 -5.03 -0.81 22.07
N HIS A 550 -5.82 -0.38 23.05
CA HIS A 550 -7.18 -0.84 23.33
C HIS A 550 -8.06 0.34 23.75
N THR A 551 -9.39 0.17 23.66
CA THR A 551 -10.35 1.14 24.22
C THR A 551 -11.05 0.54 25.42
N LEU A 552 -10.86 1.11 26.61
CA LEU A 552 -11.62 0.76 27.81
C LEU A 552 -12.97 1.46 27.80
N ASN A 553 -14.05 0.72 28.10
CA ASN A 553 -15.41 1.22 28.08
C ASN A 553 -16.05 1.11 29.45
N VAL A 554 -16.70 2.19 29.91
CA VAL A 554 -17.42 2.23 31.18
C VAL A 554 -18.86 2.60 30.92
N TRP A 555 -19.79 1.74 31.33
CA TRP A 555 -21.21 1.94 31.12
C TRP A 555 -21.96 2.02 32.44
N MET A 556 -22.93 2.93 32.49
CA MET A 556 -23.87 3.01 33.61
C MET A 556 -24.59 1.66 33.77
N ARG A 557 -24.52 1.05 34.96
CA ARG A 557 -25.49 0.04 35.36
C ARG A 557 -26.69 0.73 35.99
N GLU A 558 -26.48 1.69 36.86
CA GLU A 558 -27.53 2.46 37.54
C GLU A 558 -27.32 3.96 37.36
N ASP A 559 -28.40 4.68 37.06
CA ASP A 559 -28.35 6.15 37.06
C ASP A 559 -28.05 6.68 38.47
N GLY A 560 -27.49 7.89 38.53
CA GLY A 560 -27.03 8.45 39.79
C GLY A 560 -25.70 7.89 40.32
N PHE A 561 -25.13 6.84 39.71
CA PHE A 561 -23.79 6.37 40.05
C PHE A 561 -22.74 7.46 39.80
N ARG A 562 -21.77 7.55 40.72
CA ARG A 562 -20.67 8.51 40.68
C ARG A 562 -19.36 7.76 40.56
N LEU A 563 -18.70 7.93 39.43
CA LEU A 563 -17.43 7.33 39.08
C LEU A 563 -16.34 8.37 39.27
N ASP A 564 -15.28 8.00 39.96
CA ASP A 564 -14.16 8.89 40.28
C ASP A 564 -12.85 8.42 39.64
N ALA A 565 -12.50 7.14 39.76
CA ALA A 565 -11.28 6.63 39.14
C ALA A 565 -11.40 5.14 38.80
N ILE A 566 -10.51 4.66 37.92
CA ILE A 566 -10.38 3.25 37.53
C ILE A 566 -8.90 2.87 37.60
N THR A 567 -8.59 1.65 38.06
CA THR A 567 -7.24 1.10 37.92
C THR A 567 -7.23 -0.35 37.45
N LEU A 568 -6.27 -0.68 36.59
CA LEU A 568 -6.02 -2.02 36.07
C LEU A 568 -4.69 -2.55 36.59
N SER A 569 -4.71 -3.71 37.25
CA SER A 569 -3.51 -4.36 37.79
C SER A 569 -3.45 -5.84 37.41
N LYS A 570 -2.26 -6.35 37.11
CA LYS A 570 -2.02 -7.80 36.95
C LYS A 570 -1.81 -8.52 38.29
N ASP A 571 -1.59 -7.78 39.37
CA ASP A 571 -1.36 -8.37 40.70
C ASP A 571 -2.70 -8.65 41.41
N PRO A 572 -3.07 -9.92 41.66
CA PRO A 572 -4.29 -10.28 42.39
C PRO A 572 -4.32 -9.76 43.84
N ALA A 573 -3.14 -9.48 44.42
CA ALA A 573 -2.99 -8.97 45.78
C ALA A 573 -3.03 -7.43 45.85
N TYR A 574 -2.99 -6.74 44.71
CA TYR A 574 -3.05 -5.28 44.67
C TYR A 574 -4.37 -4.78 45.26
N THR A 575 -4.26 -3.81 46.17
CA THR A 575 -5.39 -3.09 46.76
C THR A 575 -5.07 -1.59 46.70
N PRO A 576 -5.83 -0.80 45.92
CA PRO A 576 -5.58 0.63 45.81
C PRO A 576 -5.81 1.33 47.16
N SER A 577 -4.96 2.32 47.48
CA SER A 577 -5.07 3.10 48.72
C SER A 577 -5.09 4.60 48.42
N GLY A 578 -6.14 5.30 48.88
CA GLY A 578 -6.33 6.72 48.58
C GLY A 578 -7.11 6.95 47.28
N PRO A 579 -7.34 8.21 46.89
CA PRO A 579 -8.05 8.57 45.66
C PRO A 579 -7.14 8.36 44.43
N GLY A 580 -6.80 7.11 44.12
CA GLY A 580 -5.74 6.80 43.14
C GLY A 580 -4.36 7.22 43.65
N CYS A 581 -3.38 7.36 42.75
CA CYS A 581 -2.05 7.92 43.01
C CYS A 581 -2.12 9.41 43.49
N GLY A 582 -2.74 9.65 44.65
CA GLY A 582 -3.08 10.96 45.22
C GLY A 582 -1.92 11.71 45.87
N ASP A 583 -1.64 12.88 45.31
CA ASP A 583 -1.71 14.20 45.95
C ASP A 583 -1.11 14.39 47.34
N ASN A 584 0.22 14.38 47.41
CA ASN A 584 0.95 15.31 48.28
C ASN A 584 1.92 16.13 47.41
N LEU A 585 1.42 17.23 46.84
CA LEU A 585 2.27 18.18 46.12
C LEU A 585 2.93 19.14 47.12
N ASN A 586 3.99 18.68 47.78
CA ASN A 586 5.02 19.61 48.22
C ASN A 586 5.85 19.97 46.98
N GLY A 587 5.63 21.16 46.43
CA GLY A 587 6.36 21.68 45.27
C GLY A 587 6.65 23.18 45.40
N SER A 588 7.55 23.70 44.56
CA SER A 588 7.89 25.12 44.46
C SER A 588 7.64 25.59 43.03
N VAL A 589 6.79 26.60 42.83
CA VAL A 589 6.61 27.24 41.50
C VAL A 589 7.68 28.29 41.28
N ALA A 590 8.52 28.14 40.25
CA ALA A 590 9.68 28.99 39.95
C ALA A 590 9.47 29.89 38.73
N VAL A 591 9.24 31.19 38.95
CA VAL A 591 9.06 32.15 37.83
C VAL A 591 10.35 32.88 37.55
N ALA A 592 10.89 32.73 36.33
CA ALA A 592 12.05 33.46 35.85
C ALA A 592 11.67 34.62 34.92
N LEU A 593 12.25 35.78 35.18
CA LEU A 593 12.09 36.96 34.34
C LEU A 593 13.37 37.14 33.53
N SER A 594 13.28 37.09 32.20
CA SER A 594 14.39 37.35 31.27
C SER A 594 14.07 38.58 30.43
N TRP A 595 14.84 39.65 30.60
CA TRP A 595 14.88 40.69 29.56
C TRP A 595 15.87 40.21 28.50
N ASP A 596 15.35 39.64 27.42
CA ASP A 596 16.20 39.37 26.27
C ASP A 596 16.63 40.74 25.74
N ARG A 597 17.94 41.02 25.78
CA ARG A 597 18.45 42.23 25.13
C ARG A 597 18.18 42.08 23.64
N GLU A 598 17.21 42.83 23.13
CA GLU A 598 17.16 43.10 21.70
C GLU A 598 18.54 43.59 21.23
N PRO A 599 19.02 43.17 20.05
CA PRO A 599 20.29 43.63 19.49
C PRO A 599 20.36 45.17 19.47
N GLY A 600 21.12 45.76 20.41
CA GLY A 600 21.34 47.21 20.50
C GLY A 600 20.88 47.91 21.80
N PHE A 601 20.23 47.23 22.75
CA PHE A 601 19.77 47.82 24.01
C PHE A 601 20.56 47.34 25.25
N ASP A 602 21.43 48.20 25.78
CA ASP A 602 21.96 48.06 27.15
C ASP A 602 21.02 48.81 28.09
N GLY A 603 20.18 48.10 28.86
CA GLY A 603 19.32 48.72 29.88
C GLY A 603 20.12 49.66 30.79
N SER A 604 19.70 50.92 30.91
CA SER A 604 20.32 51.89 31.83
C SER A 604 19.85 51.68 33.27
N GLU A 605 20.66 52.08 34.25
CA GLU A 605 20.53 51.89 35.72
C GLU A 605 19.26 52.52 36.38
N GLY A 606 18.10 52.60 35.72
CA GLY A 606 16.91 53.27 36.26
C GLY A 606 15.54 52.67 35.97
N SER A 607 15.45 51.51 35.30
CA SER A 607 14.18 50.84 34.98
C SER A 607 13.70 49.94 36.13
N GLU A 608 12.50 50.14 36.67
CA GLU A 608 11.94 49.34 37.79
C GLU A 608 10.63 48.64 37.38
N PHE A 609 10.42 47.40 37.82
CA PHE A 609 9.19 46.65 37.55
C PHE A 609 8.70 45.84 38.75
N VAL A 610 7.42 45.46 38.73
CA VAL A 610 6.70 44.73 39.76
C VAL A 610 5.91 43.57 39.16
N LEU A 611 5.93 42.40 39.83
CA LEU A 611 5.18 41.21 39.43
C LEU A 611 4.10 40.87 40.47
N ASN A 612 2.87 40.70 40.00
CA ASN A 612 1.74 40.20 40.78
C ASN A 612 1.41 38.76 40.35
N VAL A 613 1.06 37.91 41.32
CA VAL A 613 0.73 36.48 41.11
C VAL A 613 -0.50 36.10 41.93
N GLN A 614 -1.48 35.46 41.31
CA GLN A 614 -2.70 34.93 41.94
C GLN A 614 -2.84 33.43 41.69
N ARG A 615 -3.26 32.68 42.71
CA ARG A 615 -3.56 31.25 42.67
C ARG A 615 -4.86 30.95 41.88
N PRO A 616 -5.06 29.70 41.43
CA PRO A 616 -6.29 29.25 40.79
C PRO A 616 -7.55 29.42 41.65
N ASP A 617 -7.41 29.35 42.98
CA ASP A 617 -8.51 29.58 43.93
C ASP A 617 -8.85 31.06 44.15
N GLY A 618 -8.14 31.98 43.48
CA GLY A 618 -8.31 33.42 43.59
C GLY A 618 -7.48 34.09 44.70
N THR A 619 -6.66 33.35 45.45
CA THR A 619 -5.81 33.91 46.52
C THR A 619 -4.54 34.57 45.95
N TRP A 620 -4.19 35.77 46.39
CA TRP A 620 -2.97 36.48 45.93
C TRP A 620 -1.70 36.01 46.65
N ILE A 621 -0.64 35.78 45.88
CA ILE A 621 0.69 35.37 46.37
C ILE A 621 1.64 36.57 46.45
N PHE A 622 1.72 37.37 45.37
CA PHE A 622 2.38 38.68 45.35
C PHE A 622 1.38 39.73 44.85
N ASN A 623 1.27 40.86 45.56
CA ASN A 623 0.30 41.92 45.23
C ASN A 623 0.82 43.31 45.63
N TYR A 624 1.06 44.18 44.64
CA TYR A 624 1.42 45.58 44.86
C TYR A 624 0.19 46.51 44.92
N PRO A 625 0.05 47.35 45.96
CA PRO A 625 -1.17 48.12 46.25
C PRO A 625 -1.42 49.36 45.35
N GLY A 626 -0.61 49.60 44.32
CA GLY A 626 -0.68 50.80 43.48
C GLY A 626 -1.80 50.83 42.41
N ARG A 627 -2.64 49.78 42.32
CA ARG A 627 -3.77 49.73 41.38
C ARG A 627 -4.98 50.48 41.96
N PRO A 628 -5.69 51.34 41.20
CA PRO A 628 -6.92 51.99 41.67
C PRO A 628 -8.03 51.01 42.12
N ASP A 629 -7.94 49.74 41.69
CA ASP A 629 -8.99 48.72 41.85
C ASP A 629 -8.55 47.52 42.73
N GLY A 630 -7.41 47.59 43.42
CA GLY A 630 -6.87 46.48 44.21
C GLY A 630 -7.46 46.36 45.62
N PRO A 631 -7.74 45.14 46.15
CA PRO A 631 -8.18 44.94 47.53
C PRO A 631 -7.05 45.27 48.55
N PRO A 632 -7.37 45.58 49.83
CA PRO A 632 -6.37 45.94 50.85
C PRO A 632 -5.39 44.78 51.13
N GLN A 633 -4.14 45.12 51.50
CA GLN A 633 -3.05 44.18 51.81
C GLN A 633 -3.55 42.91 52.53
N SER A 634 -3.51 41.76 51.85
CA SER A 634 -3.89 40.47 52.42
C SER A 634 -2.67 39.75 52.97
N SER A 635 -2.88 39.05 54.08
CA SER A 635 -1.91 38.21 54.78
C SER A 635 -1.34 37.09 53.91
N ASN A 636 -0.01 37.08 53.80
CA ASN A 636 0.93 36.08 53.29
C ASN A 636 0.38 34.66 53.04
N ALA A 637 0.22 34.31 51.76
CA ALA A 637 0.07 32.92 51.28
C ALA A 637 1.42 32.29 50.86
N GLY A 638 2.49 32.61 51.60
CA GLY A 638 3.79 31.92 51.59
C GLY A 638 4.57 31.89 50.27
N GLY A 639 5.18 33.02 49.87
CA GLY A 639 6.13 33.04 48.76
C GLY A 639 7.48 33.68 49.09
N THR A 640 8.61 33.14 48.60
CA THR A 640 9.96 33.72 48.80
C THR A 640 10.72 33.89 47.49
N VAL A 641 11.58 34.91 47.38
CA VAL A 641 12.43 35.19 46.20
C VAL A 641 13.88 34.76 46.48
N ASP A 642 14.53 34.13 45.50
CA ASP A 642 15.93 33.68 45.57
C ASP A 642 16.78 34.29 44.42
N PRO A 643 17.96 34.90 44.70
CA PRO A 643 18.56 35.11 46.02
C PRO A 643 17.87 36.22 46.81
N GLY A 644 17.52 35.95 48.07
CA GLY A 644 16.91 36.96 48.94
C GLY A 644 17.94 37.93 49.51
N GLY A 645 17.71 39.25 49.35
CA GLY A 645 18.37 40.29 50.15
C GLY A 645 19.53 41.07 49.52
N SER A 646 19.68 41.12 48.20
CA SER A 646 20.53 42.16 47.57
C SER A 646 19.73 43.44 47.33
N HIS A 647 20.41 44.58 47.20
CA HIS A 647 19.80 45.91 46.97
C HIS A 647 18.92 46.00 45.69
N ASP A 648 18.92 44.95 44.87
CA ASP A 648 18.28 44.87 43.55
C ASP A 648 17.08 43.89 43.51
N VAL A 649 16.68 43.33 44.66
CA VAL A 649 15.56 42.37 44.79
C VAL A 649 14.71 42.67 46.02
N GLY A 650 13.39 42.57 45.88
CA GLY A 650 12.43 42.91 46.92
C GLY A 650 12.64 42.12 48.23
N TYR A 651 12.35 42.76 49.36
CA TYR A 651 12.39 42.12 50.67
C TYR A 651 11.29 41.06 50.77
N GLY A 652 11.60 39.92 51.38
CA GLY A 652 10.65 38.83 51.57
C GLY A 652 9.34 39.31 52.20
N ASN A 653 8.22 38.99 51.56
CA ASN A 653 6.83 39.21 51.98
C ASN A 653 6.16 40.56 51.67
N GLU A 654 6.68 41.42 50.78
CA GLU A 654 5.98 42.69 50.46
C GLU A 654 5.68 42.89 48.96
N TYR A 655 6.65 42.78 48.05
CA TYR A 655 6.47 42.85 46.57
C TYR A 655 7.82 42.60 45.87
N PHE A 656 7.81 42.21 44.59
CA PHE A 656 9.01 42.19 43.75
C PHE A 656 9.23 43.61 43.19
N SER A 657 10.34 44.29 43.51
CA SER A 657 10.75 45.52 42.81
C SER A 657 12.27 45.65 42.77
N GLY A 658 12.86 45.72 41.58
CA GLY A 658 14.30 45.98 41.43
C GLY A 658 14.86 45.67 40.04
N ILE A 659 16.00 46.32 39.70
CA ILE A 659 16.77 46.10 38.47
C ILE A 659 17.48 44.75 38.62
N CYS A 660 16.90 43.68 38.10
CA CYS A 660 17.67 42.45 38.02
C CYS A 660 18.53 42.44 36.76
N SER A 661 19.79 42.00 36.89
CA SER A 661 20.67 41.63 35.76
C SER A 661 20.75 40.10 35.60
N ASN A 662 19.97 39.37 36.41
CA ASN A 662 19.91 37.92 36.46
C ASN A 662 18.46 37.42 36.55
N PRO A 663 18.10 36.30 35.91
CA PRO A 663 16.82 35.64 36.16
C PRO A 663 16.57 35.39 37.66
N GLN A 664 15.33 35.51 38.12
CA GLN A 664 14.90 35.39 39.52
C GLN A 664 14.09 34.12 39.74
N ILE A 665 14.03 33.60 40.97
CA ILE A 665 13.18 32.46 41.31
C ILE A 665 12.21 32.88 42.41
N ILE A 666 10.91 32.71 42.14
CA ILE A 666 9.86 32.74 43.16
C ILE A 666 9.70 31.31 43.69
N HIS A 667 9.40 31.14 44.98
CA HIS A 667 8.93 29.88 45.53
C HIS A 667 7.53 30.10 46.06
N ILE A 668 6.57 29.24 45.70
CA ILE A 668 5.19 29.28 46.21
C ILE A 668 4.99 28.05 47.12
N THR A 669 4.61 28.25 48.38
CA THR A 669 4.29 27.14 49.29
C THR A 669 2.89 26.62 49.05
N GLU A 670 2.71 25.30 49.02
CA GLU A 670 1.43 24.61 48.77
C GLU A 670 0.81 24.97 47.40
N PRO A 671 1.50 24.65 46.28
CA PRO A 671 0.98 24.92 44.94
C PRO A 671 -0.26 24.07 44.60
N MET A 672 -1.24 24.70 43.98
CA MET A 672 -2.46 24.10 43.43
C MET A 672 -2.33 23.81 41.93
N ARG A 673 -3.01 22.77 41.41
CA ARG A 673 -3.24 22.59 39.97
C ARG A 673 -4.27 23.61 39.47
N GLY A 674 -4.16 24.09 38.24
CA GLY A 674 -5.10 25.03 37.63
C GLY A 674 -4.47 26.33 37.12
N GLU A 675 -5.31 27.31 36.77
CA GLU A 675 -4.91 28.54 36.10
C GLU A 675 -4.44 29.63 37.09
N TYR A 676 -3.13 29.94 37.08
CA TYR A 676 -2.56 31.04 37.83
C TYR A 676 -2.55 32.32 37.00
N ASN A 677 -2.83 33.46 37.64
CA ASN A 677 -2.85 34.75 36.95
C ASN A 677 -1.57 35.53 37.26
N PHE A 678 -0.89 35.98 36.19
CA PHE A 678 0.33 36.78 36.27
C PHE A 678 0.09 38.16 35.70
N SER A 679 0.67 39.19 36.32
CA SER A 679 0.60 40.56 35.80
C SER A 679 1.87 41.33 36.15
N VAL A 680 2.43 42.04 35.16
CA VAL A 680 3.68 42.81 35.30
C VAL A 680 3.40 44.31 35.18
N TYR A 681 4.01 45.10 36.05
CA TYR A 681 3.91 46.55 36.07
C TYR A 681 5.32 47.16 35.96
N GLY A 682 5.52 48.18 35.13
CA GLY A 682 6.84 48.80 34.94
C GLY A 682 6.79 50.32 35.07
N TRP A 683 7.76 50.93 35.76
CA TRP A 683 7.96 52.38 35.76
C TRP A 683 9.42 52.77 35.50
N ASN A 684 9.65 53.94 34.90
CA ASN A 684 10.97 54.47 34.51
C ASN A 684 11.75 53.65 33.45
N LEU A 685 11.08 53.03 32.48
CA LEU A 685 11.74 52.41 31.33
C LEU A 685 12.43 53.49 30.46
N ARG A 686 13.74 53.74 30.65
CA ARG A 686 14.49 54.76 29.87
C ARG A 686 15.26 54.11 28.70
N PRO A 687 14.90 54.38 27.43
CA PRO A 687 15.70 53.95 26.29
C PRO A 687 16.95 54.82 26.14
N HIS A 688 18.08 54.22 25.75
CA HIS A 688 19.28 54.96 25.38
C HIS A 688 19.20 55.38 23.90
N GLY A 689 18.60 56.54 23.63
CA GLY A 689 18.47 57.08 22.28
C GLY A 689 17.09 56.84 21.64
N SER A 690 16.74 57.70 20.69
CA SER A 690 15.38 58.07 20.29
C SER A 690 14.44 56.92 19.85
N ASN A 691 13.30 56.89 20.56
CA ASN A 691 11.98 56.28 20.31
C ASN A 691 11.91 54.82 19.82
N PRO A 692 11.79 53.84 20.75
CA PRO A 692 11.34 52.48 20.46
C PRO A 692 9.81 52.31 20.60
N ASP A 693 9.29 51.33 19.86
CA ASP A 693 7.97 50.68 20.01
C ASP A 693 7.75 50.19 21.47
N PRO A 694 6.49 49.96 21.93
CA PRO A 694 6.24 49.58 23.32
C PRO A 694 6.97 48.28 23.66
N GLN A 695 7.67 48.29 24.79
CA GLN A 695 8.72 47.34 25.12
C GLN A 695 8.13 45.98 25.52
N HIS A 696 8.63 44.91 24.92
CA HIS A 696 8.26 43.54 25.28
C HIS A 696 9.18 43.03 26.40
N VAL A 697 8.60 42.45 27.45
CA VAL A 697 9.33 41.74 28.52
C VAL A 697 8.98 40.26 28.39
N ASN A 698 10.00 39.42 28.30
CA ASN A 698 9.81 37.97 28.19
C ASN A 698 9.80 37.36 29.59
N VAL A 699 8.66 36.80 29.97
CA VAL A 699 8.48 36.12 31.25
C VAL A 699 8.46 34.61 30.99
N SER A 700 9.41 33.90 31.57
CA SER A 700 9.51 32.44 31.47
C SER A 700 9.14 31.82 32.82
N ALA A 701 7.97 31.21 32.92
CA ALA A 701 7.55 30.53 34.15
C ALA A 701 7.90 29.04 34.06
N TYR A 702 8.55 28.52 35.11
CA TYR A 702 8.88 27.10 35.29
C TYR A 702 8.12 26.58 36.51
N VAL A 703 7.67 25.32 36.46
CA VAL A 703 7.00 24.71 37.61
C VAL A 703 7.69 23.42 37.98
N ASP A 704 8.40 23.42 39.11
CA ASP A 704 9.00 22.19 39.65
C ASP A 704 8.10 21.55 40.70
N TRP A 705 7.83 20.26 40.52
CA TRP A 705 7.07 19.45 41.45
C TRP A 705 8.02 18.45 42.11
N GLY A 706 8.64 18.85 43.23
CA GLY A 706 9.63 18.04 43.93
C GLY A 706 9.74 18.38 45.42
N ASN A 707 9.97 17.35 46.24
CA ASN A 707 9.97 17.40 47.70
C ASN A 707 11.32 17.81 48.33
N GLU A 708 12.35 18.14 47.54
CA GLU A 708 13.73 18.19 48.05
C GLU A 708 14.49 19.45 47.65
N SER A 709 14.59 20.37 48.61
CA SER A 709 15.58 21.46 48.72
C SER A 709 15.57 22.55 47.64
N LYS A 710 15.97 23.76 48.04
CA LYS A 710 16.17 24.92 47.17
C LYS A 710 17.28 24.74 46.11
N ASP A 711 17.94 23.57 46.09
CA ASP A 711 19.18 23.33 45.37
C ASP A 711 18.98 22.68 43.98
N ASP A 712 17.78 22.24 43.61
CA ASP A 712 17.50 21.54 42.33
C ASP A 712 17.36 22.48 41.11
N LEU A 713 17.07 23.78 41.34
CA LEU A 713 17.14 24.84 40.32
C LEU A 713 18.52 25.49 40.33
N THR A 714 19.53 24.77 39.84
CA THR A 714 20.89 25.33 39.77
C THR A 714 20.99 26.38 38.66
N ARG A 715 21.30 27.62 39.06
CA ARG A 715 21.66 28.68 38.13
C ARG A 715 23.01 28.38 37.50
N ASN A 716 23.01 27.71 36.36
CA ASN A 716 24.24 27.38 35.63
C ASN A 716 24.38 28.25 34.37
N PRO A 717 25.24 29.28 34.36
CA PRO A 717 25.47 30.07 33.16
C PRO A 717 26.35 29.29 32.17
N THR A 718 25.77 28.41 31.34
CA THR A 718 26.52 27.75 30.24
C THR A 718 25.57 27.33 29.10
N ILE A 719 25.68 27.87 27.88
CA ILE A 719 26.38 27.25 26.74
C ILE A 719 25.88 25.81 26.44
N ILE A 720 24.58 25.56 26.28
CA ILE A 720 24.09 24.19 26.02
C ILE A 720 24.32 23.78 24.55
N SER A 721 23.91 24.59 23.56
CA SER A 721 24.07 24.22 22.13
C SER A 721 25.54 24.16 21.68
N PHE A 722 26.39 25.08 22.15
CA PHE A 722 27.79 25.12 21.73
C PHE A 722 28.69 24.07 22.41
N SER A 723 28.43 23.71 23.67
CA SER A 723 29.20 22.64 24.33
C SER A 723 28.73 21.25 23.90
N ALA A 724 27.41 21.05 23.74
CA ALA A 724 26.84 19.82 23.21
C ALA A 724 27.28 19.56 21.76
N SER A 725 27.29 20.59 20.91
CA SER A 725 27.79 20.45 19.52
C SER A 725 29.25 20.04 19.45
N LYS A 726 30.12 20.63 20.26
CA LYS A 726 31.52 20.17 20.38
C LYS A 726 31.61 18.72 20.83
N GLN A 727 30.86 18.35 21.87
CA GLN A 727 30.90 16.99 22.40
C GLN A 727 30.45 15.98 21.35
N ALA A 728 29.31 16.21 20.70
CA ALA A 728 28.77 15.31 19.69
C ALA A 728 29.63 15.23 18.43
N SER A 729 30.22 16.34 17.98
CA SER A 729 31.20 16.32 16.88
C SER A 729 32.45 15.50 17.23
N LYS A 730 32.91 15.51 18.49
CA LYS A 730 34.02 14.65 18.93
C LYS A 730 33.62 13.19 19.00
N SER A 731 32.42 12.87 19.48
CA SER A 731 31.88 11.50 19.47
C SER A 731 31.80 10.95 18.04
N PHE A 732 31.33 11.75 17.08
CA PHE A 732 31.35 11.37 15.66
C PHE A 732 32.77 11.14 15.12
N VAL A 733 33.75 11.98 15.49
CA VAL A 733 35.16 11.78 15.11
C VAL A 733 35.71 10.46 15.67
N ASP A 734 35.28 10.04 16.85
CA ASP A 734 35.68 8.76 17.43
C ASP A 734 35.13 7.57 16.63
N ASP A 735 33.91 7.69 16.08
CA ASP A 735 33.23 6.66 15.28
C ASP A 735 33.77 6.49 13.85
N LEU A 736 34.59 7.43 13.35
CA LEU A 736 35.19 7.34 12.02
C LEU A 736 36.10 6.12 11.88
N GLU A 737 36.14 5.48 10.71
CA GLU A 737 37.09 4.40 10.46
C GLU A 737 38.50 4.94 10.20
N ASP A 738 39.51 4.10 10.37
CA ASP A 738 40.93 4.50 10.17
C ASP A 738 41.24 4.91 8.72
N THR A 739 40.37 4.57 7.75
CA THR A 739 40.53 4.98 6.35
C THR A 739 39.85 6.31 6.01
N ASP A 740 38.98 6.80 6.89
CA ASP A 740 38.25 8.05 6.71
C ASP A 740 39.13 9.26 7.03
N ARG A 741 38.84 10.38 6.37
CA ARG A 741 39.42 11.68 6.70
C ARG A 741 38.33 12.65 7.04
N CYS A 742 38.57 13.47 8.04
CA CYS A 742 37.64 14.51 8.46
C CYS A 742 38.33 15.86 8.48
N GLY A 743 37.66 16.86 7.93
CA GLY A 743 38.00 18.28 8.01
C GLY A 743 37.04 18.99 8.96
N TYR A 744 37.49 20.11 9.53
CA TYR A 744 36.69 20.91 10.44
C TYR A 744 36.64 22.38 10.02
N VAL A 745 35.43 22.84 9.75
CA VAL A 745 35.08 24.22 9.42
C VAL A 745 34.15 24.75 10.51
N HIS A 746 34.36 25.99 10.94
CA HIS A 746 33.41 26.71 11.79
C HIS A 746 33.00 28.04 11.16
N PHE A 747 31.78 28.49 11.45
CA PHE A 747 31.25 29.75 10.92
C PHE A 747 30.52 30.59 11.97
N GLY A 748 30.63 31.91 11.84
CA GLY A 748 29.95 32.93 12.63
C GLY A 748 29.58 34.10 11.72
N ASN A 749 30.21 35.27 11.87
CA ASN A 749 30.16 36.39 10.88
C ASN A 749 30.79 36.06 9.50
N GLY A 750 31.06 34.77 9.22
CA GLY A 750 31.90 34.26 8.14
C GLY A 750 32.55 32.95 8.57
N ALA A 751 33.14 32.20 7.63
CA ALA A 751 33.65 30.85 7.90
C ALA A 751 35.18 30.72 7.86
N THR A 752 35.70 29.76 8.62
CA THR A 752 37.13 29.41 8.64
C THR A 752 37.31 27.90 8.63
N ARG A 753 38.20 27.43 7.76
CA ARG A 753 38.73 26.07 7.76
C ARG A 753 39.81 25.96 8.84
N GLU A 754 39.44 25.35 9.97
CA GLU A 754 40.31 25.19 11.13
C GLU A 754 41.27 24.00 10.96
N VAL A 755 40.76 22.90 10.39
CA VAL A 755 41.53 21.67 10.13
C VAL A 755 41.20 21.18 8.72
N ALA A 756 42.22 20.99 7.89
CA ALA A 756 42.08 20.31 6.61
C ALA A 756 41.87 18.79 6.82
N LEU A 757 41.33 18.10 5.82
CA LEU A 757 41.04 16.66 5.81
C LEU A 757 42.24 15.88 6.34
N THR A 758 42.04 15.22 7.48
CA THR A 758 43.05 14.46 8.21
C THR A 758 42.43 13.22 8.85
N ASP A 759 43.26 12.19 9.06
CA ASP A 759 42.94 11.01 9.86
C ASP A 759 43.39 11.18 11.34
N ASP A 760 44.04 12.29 11.68
CA ASP A 760 44.43 12.62 13.05
C ASP A 760 43.21 13.06 13.89
N LYS A 761 42.54 12.06 14.47
CA LYS A 761 41.41 12.24 15.41
C LYS A 761 41.78 13.12 16.60
N THR A 762 43.04 13.10 17.05
CA THR A 762 43.46 13.91 18.22
C THR A 762 43.53 15.39 17.86
N LEU A 763 44.08 15.71 16.68
CA LEU A 763 44.09 17.07 16.14
C LEU A 763 42.68 17.62 15.98
N LEU A 764 41.78 16.85 15.36
CA LEU A 764 40.38 17.25 15.16
C LEU A 764 39.68 17.57 16.48
N LYS A 765 39.75 16.67 17.46
CA LYS A 765 39.11 16.87 18.77
C LYS A 765 39.67 18.09 19.52
N ASN A 766 41.00 18.30 19.46
CA ASN A 766 41.62 19.47 20.08
C ASN A 766 41.18 20.79 19.42
N SER A 767 41.07 20.82 18.09
CA SER A 767 40.59 22.00 17.36
C SER A 767 39.11 22.31 17.61
N ILE A 768 38.27 21.28 17.68
CA ILE A 768 36.86 21.40 18.08
C ILE A 768 36.77 22.01 19.49
N ASP A 769 37.54 21.50 20.45
CA ASP A 769 37.55 22.02 21.83
C ASP A 769 38.04 23.47 21.91
N ALA A 770 39.01 23.87 21.08
CA ALA A 770 39.58 25.21 21.04
C ALA A 770 38.64 26.29 20.44
N THR A 771 37.59 25.89 19.71
CA THR A 771 36.71 26.83 19.01
C THR A 771 35.90 27.68 20.00
N GLY A 772 35.93 29.00 19.91
CA GLY A 772 35.19 29.90 20.81
C GLY A 772 33.92 30.48 20.19
N ILE A 773 33.02 31.05 20.97
CA ILE A 773 31.81 31.70 20.43
C ILE A 773 32.13 33.09 19.86
N ASN A 774 31.63 33.42 18.67
CA ASN A 774 31.84 34.70 17.99
C ASN A 774 30.78 35.00 16.89
N GLY A 775 30.25 36.23 16.87
CA GLY A 775 29.55 36.81 15.69
C GLY A 775 28.10 36.38 15.47
N GLY A 776 27.57 36.70 14.29
CA GLY A 776 26.29 36.26 13.72
C GLY A 776 26.41 34.89 13.05
N THR A 777 25.52 34.57 12.11
CA THR A 777 25.31 33.22 11.55
C THR A 777 25.33 33.23 10.02
N ASP A 778 26.49 32.92 9.44
CA ASP A 778 26.75 32.85 7.99
C ASP A 778 26.92 31.39 7.50
N VAL A 779 25.79 30.76 7.16
CA VAL A 779 25.74 29.36 6.71
C VAL A 779 26.33 29.22 5.31
N GLN A 780 26.14 30.20 4.41
CA GLN A 780 26.66 30.10 3.04
C GLN A 780 28.19 30.05 2.99
N ASP A 781 28.88 30.82 3.82
CA ASP A 781 30.34 30.80 3.86
C ASP A 781 30.85 29.49 4.44
N GLY A 782 30.12 28.91 5.40
CA GLY A 782 30.40 27.58 5.94
C GLY A 782 30.39 26.51 4.85
N ILE A 783 29.32 26.49 4.03
CA ILE A 783 29.19 25.59 2.88
C ILE A 783 30.32 25.85 1.87
N GLN A 784 30.60 27.12 1.58
CA GLN A 784 31.63 27.50 0.61
C GLN A 784 33.03 27.03 1.02
N GLN A 785 33.39 27.14 2.30
CA GLN A 785 34.67 26.65 2.81
C GLN A 785 34.77 25.12 2.77
N ALA A 786 33.67 24.41 3.03
CA ALA A 786 33.63 22.96 2.89
C ALA A 786 33.78 22.51 1.43
N ILE A 787 33.16 23.20 0.46
CA ILE A 787 33.39 22.96 -0.97
C ILE A 787 34.88 23.14 -1.32
N TYR A 788 35.51 24.21 -0.83
CA TYR A 788 36.95 24.43 -1.05
C TYR A 788 37.80 23.34 -0.42
N GLU A 789 37.43 22.84 0.76
CA GLU A 789 38.16 21.75 1.39
C GLU A 789 38.12 20.47 0.54
N PHE A 790 36.95 20.08 0.03
CA PHE A 790 36.84 18.93 -0.85
C PHE A 790 37.55 19.13 -2.20
N THR A 791 37.57 20.35 -2.72
CA THR A 791 38.25 20.68 -3.98
C THR A 791 39.77 20.66 -3.81
N ASP A 792 40.29 21.22 -2.71
CA ASP A 792 41.72 21.38 -2.48
C ASP A 792 42.39 20.08 -2.01
N ASN A 793 41.73 19.35 -1.11
CA ASN A 793 42.33 18.25 -0.36
C ASN A 793 41.57 16.92 -0.50
N GLY A 794 40.44 16.92 -1.20
CA GLY A 794 39.63 15.73 -1.36
C GLY A 794 40.29 14.65 -2.22
N ARG A 795 40.25 13.40 -1.77
CA ARG A 795 40.53 12.21 -2.58
C ARG A 795 39.53 12.06 -3.73
N ALA A 796 39.99 11.57 -4.87
CA ALA A 796 39.14 11.38 -6.07
C ALA A 796 38.26 10.12 -5.97
N ASP A 797 38.70 9.13 -5.19
CA ASP A 797 38.05 7.82 -4.98
C ASP A 797 37.21 7.76 -3.69
N SER A 798 37.15 8.86 -2.93
CA SER A 798 36.34 8.96 -1.71
C SER A 798 35.01 9.64 -1.97
N VAL A 799 34.00 9.33 -1.16
CA VAL A 799 32.76 10.11 -1.17
C VAL A 799 32.88 11.33 -0.24
N LYS A 800 32.32 12.46 -0.69
CA LYS A 800 32.34 13.73 0.03
C LYS A 800 31.06 13.91 0.84
N VAL A 801 31.19 14.06 2.15
CA VAL A 801 30.06 14.26 3.06
C VAL A 801 30.24 15.54 3.86
N MET A 802 29.28 16.44 3.78
CA MET A 802 29.20 17.66 4.56
C MET A 802 28.15 17.51 5.66
N ILE A 803 28.50 17.83 6.91
CA ILE A 803 27.55 17.84 8.03
C ILE A 803 27.50 19.25 8.59
N ILE A 804 26.36 19.92 8.44
CA ILE A 804 26.14 21.30 8.85
C ILE A 804 25.34 21.31 10.15
N LEU A 805 25.78 22.07 11.15
CA LEU A 805 25.08 22.23 12.42
C LEU A 805 24.91 23.72 12.74
N THR A 806 23.68 24.16 13.01
CA THR A 806 23.36 25.56 13.38
C THR A 806 22.16 25.66 14.32
N ASP A 807 22.09 26.73 15.12
CA ASP A 807 20.92 27.07 15.94
C ASP A 807 20.11 28.27 15.43
N GLY A 808 20.53 28.87 14.32
CA GLY A 808 20.13 30.22 13.95
C GLY A 808 19.48 30.34 12.57
N GLN A 809 19.07 31.58 12.29
CA GLN A 809 18.73 32.03 10.94
C GLN A 809 20.02 32.39 10.21
N ASN A 810 20.03 32.27 8.89
CA ASN A 810 21.14 32.79 8.10
C ASN A 810 21.04 34.33 8.02
N ASP A 811 22.11 35.04 8.37
CA ASP A 811 22.11 36.51 8.48
C ASP A 811 21.74 37.22 7.16
N ASP A 812 22.17 36.66 6.02
CA ASP A 812 21.89 37.18 4.67
C ASP A 812 20.59 36.64 4.06
N GLY A 813 19.80 35.90 4.84
CA GLY A 813 18.55 35.27 4.42
C GLY A 813 18.72 33.83 3.89
N PRO A 814 17.65 33.03 3.87
CA PRO A 814 17.73 31.59 3.63
C PRO A 814 18.11 31.20 2.20
N ASP A 815 17.69 31.98 1.20
CA ASP A 815 17.85 31.64 -0.22
C ASP A 815 19.33 31.55 -0.65
N VAL A 816 20.20 32.38 -0.07
CA VAL A 816 21.62 32.42 -0.41
C VAL A 816 22.32 31.13 0.06
N ALA A 817 21.98 30.65 1.26
CA ALA A 817 22.49 29.40 1.79
C ALA A 817 21.95 28.18 1.00
N ILE A 818 20.67 28.19 0.60
CA ILE A 818 20.06 27.16 -0.24
C ILE A 818 20.75 27.08 -1.60
N GLN A 819 20.99 28.22 -2.25
CA GLN A 819 21.68 28.27 -3.54
C GLN A 819 23.10 27.70 -3.43
N LYS A 820 23.84 28.06 -2.37
CA LYS A 820 25.20 27.56 -2.16
C LYS A 820 25.22 26.05 -1.86
N ALA A 821 24.23 25.55 -1.11
CA ALA A 821 24.05 24.12 -0.90
C ALA A 821 23.76 23.38 -2.21
N GLN A 822 23.00 23.99 -3.13
CA GLN A 822 22.77 23.39 -4.45
C GLN A 822 24.08 23.23 -5.24
N GLU A 823 24.98 24.22 -5.21
CA GLU A 823 26.31 24.09 -5.83
C GLU A 823 27.13 22.94 -5.26
N ALA A 824 27.03 22.67 -3.94
CA ALA A 824 27.69 21.52 -3.32
C ALA A 824 27.09 20.19 -3.82
N LYS A 825 25.75 20.11 -3.86
CA LYS A 825 25.01 18.92 -4.34
C LYS A 825 25.31 18.62 -5.81
N ASP A 826 25.40 19.65 -6.66
CA ASP A 826 25.75 19.52 -8.08
C ASP A 826 27.18 18.96 -8.29
N GLN A 827 28.07 19.07 -7.28
CA GLN A 827 29.41 18.47 -7.29
C GLN A 827 29.46 17.06 -6.68
N GLY A 828 28.29 16.46 -6.39
CA GLY A 828 28.20 15.12 -5.79
C GLY A 828 28.52 15.08 -4.29
N ILE A 829 28.47 16.22 -3.59
CA ILE A 829 28.65 16.28 -2.14
C ILE A 829 27.32 15.96 -1.45
N VAL A 830 27.34 15.00 -0.53
CA VAL A 830 26.18 14.66 0.31
C VAL A 830 26.14 15.60 1.51
N VAL A 831 25.00 16.26 1.75
CA VAL A 831 24.82 17.28 2.78
C VAL A 831 23.79 16.82 3.81
N PHE A 832 24.23 16.74 5.06
CA PHE A 832 23.40 16.55 6.24
C PHE A 832 23.27 17.88 6.99
N THR A 833 22.10 18.16 7.55
CA THR A 833 21.86 19.38 8.34
C THR A 833 21.30 19.03 9.71
N ILE A 834 21.75 19.75 10.73
CA ILE A 834 21.32 19.59 12.12
C ILE A 834 20.88 20.96 12.65
N GLY A 835 19.59 21.08 12.95
CA GLY A 835 19.01 22.26 13.57
C GLY A 835 18.94 22.12 15.09
N LEU A 836 19.47 23.12 15.80
CA LEU A 836 19.40 23.25 17.26
C LEU A 836 18.44 24.37 17.66
N THR A 837 17.83 24.26 18.85
CA THR A 837 16.89 25.27 19.40
C THR A 837 15.57 25.41 18.65
N ALA A 838 14.56 25.98 19.33
CA ALA A 838 13.25 26.23 18.74
C ALA A 838 13.25 27.34 17.67
N PHE A 839 14.34 28.09 17.55
CA PHE A 839 14.43 29.32 16.75
C PHE A 839 15.16 29.14 15.40
N VAL A 840 15.71 27.94 15.16
CA VAL A 840 16.40 27.60 13.91
C VAL A 840 15.45 27.57 12.72
N ASN A 841 15.94 27.98 11.55
CA ASN A 841 15.18 27.92 10.31
C ASN A 841 15.13 26.49 9.74
N LYS A 842 14.13 25.71 10.18
CA LYS A 842 13.95 24.32 9.73
C LYS A 842 13.78 24.21 8.22
N GLN A 843 12.93 25.06 7.62
CA GLN A 843 12.66 25.03 6.18
C GLN A 843 13.92 25.27 5.34
N MET A 844 14.77 26.19 5.78
CA MET A 844 16.08 26.43 5.16
C MET A 844 16.97 25.20 5.26
N LEU A 845 17.09 24.59 6.45
CA LEU A 845 17.96 23.42 6.66
C LEU A 845 17.48 22.17 5.93
N GLU A 846 16.16 21.95 5.85
CA GLU A 846 15.55 20.90 5.02
C GLU A 846 15.88 21.11 3.52
N SER A 847 15.88 22.36 3.06
CA SER A 847 16.21 22.72 1.67
C SER A 847 17.72 22.62 1.35
N ILE A 848 18.57 22.82 2.35
CA ILE A 848 20.03 22.68 2.24
C ILE A 848 20.44 21.20 2.18
N ALA A 849 19.81 20.35 2.98
CA ALA A 849 20.11 18.92 3.01
C ALA A 849 19.99 18.28 1.60
N THR A 850 20.78 17.24 1.33
CA THR A 850 20.67 16.48 0.07
C THR A 850 19.34 15.75 -0.04
N ARG A 851 18.79 15.33 1.10
CA ARG A 851 17.47 14.71 1.22
C ARG A 851 16.73 15.23 2.44
N PRO A 852 15.38 15.26 2.44
CA PRO A 852 14.59 15.64 3.60
C PRO A 852 14.93 14.83 4.86
N GLU A 853 15.30 13.55 4.71
CA GLU A 853 15.63 12.66 5.84
C GLU A 853 17.04 12.89 6.41
N TYR A 854 17.84 13.70 5.74
CA TYR A 854 19.18 14.12 6.19
C TYR A 854 19.15 15.42 6.98
N PHE A 855 17.96 15.98 7.20
CA PHE A 855 17.71 17.00 8.20
C PHE A 855 17.36 16.38 9.54
N TYR A 856 18.08 16.79 10.58
CA TYR A 856 17.83 16.40 11.96
C TYR A 856 17.55 17.62 12.82
N TYR A 857 16.68 17.45 13.81
CA TYR A 857 16.29 18.53 14.70
C TYR A 857 16.37 18.09 16.16
N THR A 858 17.16 18.79 16.96
CA THR A 858 17.29 18.56 18.40
C THR A 858 17.23 19.90 19.15
N PRO A 859 16.03 20.34 19.59
CA PRO A 859 15.82 21.68 20.12
C PRO A 859 16.61 21.98 21.40
N ASP A 860 16.88 20.98 22.21
CA ASP A 860 17.56 21.08 23.49
C ASP A 860 19.02 20.57 23.44
N GLY A 861 19.46 20.07 22.28
CA GLY A 861 20.77 19.44 22.10
C GLY A 861 20.95 18.09 22.82
N SER A 862 19.94 17.61 23.56
CA SER A 862 20.05 16.37 24.36
C SER A 862 20.13 15.12 23.48
N GLY A 863 19.52 15.16 22.29
CA GLY A 863 19.52 14.09 21.30
C GLY A 863 20.67 14.15 20.31
N LEU A 864 21.63 15.07 20.47
CA LEU A 864 22.62 15.37 19.43
C LEU A 864 23.60 14.21 19.18
N GLU A 865 24.02 13.48 20.20
CA GLU A 865 24.84 12.26 20.02
C GLU A 865 24.08 11.18 19.23
N SER A 866 22.80 10.96 19.54
CA SER A 866 21.92 10.06 18.78
C SER A 866 21.73 10.51 17.33
N VAL A 867 21.70 11.81 17.06
CA VAL A 867 21.66 12.35 15.69
C VAL A 867 22.94 12.01 14.93
N TYR A 868 24.12 12.19 15.54
CA TYR A 868 25.38 11.82 14.89
C TYR A 868 25.52 10.30 14.69
N GLU A 869 25.00 9.46 15.59
CA GLU A 869 24.89 8.01 15.37
C GLU A 869 23.98 7.68 14.17
N LYS A 870 22.84 8.37 14.03
CA LYS A 870 21.94 8.23 12.88
C LYS A 870 22.61 8.68 11.59
N ILE A 871 23.36 9.77 11.62
CA ILE A 871 24.15 10.24 10.48
C ILE A 871 25.23 9.22 10.12
N SER A 872 25.97 8.68 11.09
CA SER A 872 26.97 7.61 10.84
C SER A 872 26.34 6.38 10.18
N LYS A 873 25.15 5.96 10.65
CA LYS A 873 24.36 4.89 10.02
C LYS A 873 23.83 5.27 8.63
N ALA A 874 23.39 6.52 8.44
CA ALA A 874 22.89 7.01 7.16
C ALA A 874 24.02 7.09 6.12
N ILE A 875 25.19 7.60 6.51
CA ILE A 875 26.43 7.56 5.72
C ILE A 875 26.76 6.12 5.33
N SER A 876 26.66 5.17 6.27
CA SER A 876 26.82 3.74 5.96
C SER A 876 25.75 3.18 5.01
N ALA A 877 24.56 3.78 4.96
CA ALA A 877 23.44 3.37 4.11
C ALA A 877 23.50 3.97 2.70
N VAL A 878 24.00 5.20 2.55
CA VAL A 878 24.21 5.90 1.25
C VAL A 878 25.07 5.08 0.28
N TYR A 879 25.83 4.09 0.78
CA TYR A 879 26.79 3.29 0.01
C TYR A 879 26.48 1.80 -0.04
N ARG A 880 25.28 1.36 0.37
CA ARG A 880 24.85 -0.05 0.24
C ARG A 880 24.55 -0.36 -1.22
N ARG A 881 25.58 -0.55 -2.05
CA ARG A 881 25.47 -1.07 -3.42
C ARG A 881 25.60 -2.60 -3.43
N GLN A 882 25.14 -3.25 -4.50
CA GLN A 882 25.31 -4.70 -4.68
C GLN A 882 26.76 -5.11 -4.99
N SER A 883 27.55 -4.17 -5.53
CA SER A 883 28.95 -4.35 -5.89
C SER A 883 29.90 -4.32 -4.69
N ILE A 884 30.91 -5.19 -4.69
CA ILE A 884 31.94 -5.25 -3.63
C ILE A 884 33.31 -4.94 -4.22
N ASN A 885 34.04 -4.00 -3.60
CA ASN A 885 35.44 -3.75 -3.90
C ASN A 885 36.34 -4.68 -3.08
N VAL A 886 37.23 -5.41 -3.76
CA VAL A 886 38.12 -6.40 -3.16
C VAL A 886 39.57 -5.93 -3.30
N SER A 887 40.30 -5.89 -2.19
CA SER A 887 41.74 -5.57 -2.15
C SER A 887 42.54 -6.69 -1.48
N GLY A 888 43.66 -7.11 -2.08
CA GLY A 888 44.58 -8.12 -1.53
C GLY A 888 44.42 -9.53 -2.14
N ASP A 889 45.14 -10.51 -1.57
CA ASP A 889 45.00 -11.92 -1.94
C ASP A 889 43.63 -12.44 -1.47
N TYR A 890 42.81 -12.92 -2.41
CA TYR A 890 41.50 -13.48 -2.11
C TYR A 890 41.53 -15.01 -2.26
N PRO A 891 41.21 -15.78 -1.21
CA PRO A 891 40.99 -17.22 -1.36
C PRO A 891 39.75 -17.48 -2.23
N GLN A 892 39.86 -18.36 -3.21
CA GLN A 892 38.74 -18.70 -4.09
C GLN A 892 37.62 -19.42 -3.32
N SER A 893 36.40 -18.92 -3.44
CA SER A 893 35.15 -19.61 -3.13
C SER A 893 34.50 -20.14 -4.41
N ARG A 894 33.64 -21.14 -4.28
CA ARG A 894 32.89 -21.71 -5.39
C ARG A 894 31.49 -22.09 -4.96
N LEU A 895 30.48 -21.58 -5.65
CA LEU A 895 29.14 -22.15 -5.66
C LEU A 895 29.08 -23.18 -6.78
N TYR A 896 28.89 -24.44 -6.44
CA TYR A 896 28.91 -25.53 -7.43
C TYR A 896 27.56 -25.64 -8.16
N PRO A 897 27.59 -26.06 -9.44
CA PRO A 897 26.40 -26.30 -10.22
C PRO A 897 25.55 -27.42 -9.59
N GLY A 898 24.22 -27.31 -9.74
CA GLY A 898 23.25 -28.23 -9.15
C GLY A 898 22.77 -27.85 -7.74
N SER A 899 23.18 -26.69 -7.23
CA SER A 899 22.49 -26.06 -6.10
C SER A 899 21.15 -25.51 -6.59
N TYR A 900 20.06 -25.73 -5.85
CA TYR A 900 18.71 -25.37 -6.30
C TYR A 900 17.77 -24.96 -5.16
N ILE A 901 16.69 -24.27 -5.53
CA ILE A 901 15.45 -24.15 -4.78
C ILE A 901 14.37 -24.90 -5.56
N GLU A 902 13.80 -25.95 -4.98
CA GLU A 902 12.70 -26.71 -5.57
C GLU A 902 11.42 -26.42 -4.79
N TYR A 903 10.32 -26.23 -5.52
CA TYR A 903 9.04 -25.89 -4.92
C TYR A 903 7.89 -26.65 -5.57
N GLY A 904 7.11 -27.35 -4.75
CA GLY A 904 5.83 -27.92 -5.16
C GLY A 904 4.72 -26.91 -4.96
N TYR A 905 3.87 -26.71 -5.96
CA TYR A 905 2.80 -25.71 -5.93
C TYR A 905 1.50 -26.23 -6.56
N ASP A 906 0.40 -25.48 -6.43
CA ASP A 906 -0.84 -25.70 -7.18
C ASP A 906 -0.98 -24.58 -8.22
N PRO A 907 -0.91 -24.89 -9.53
CA PRO A 907 -0.88 -23.89 -10.59
C PRO A 907 -2.24 -23.21 -10.72
N VAL A 908 -2.24 -21.88 -10.80
CA VAL A 908 -3.47 -21.09 -11.01
C VAL A 908 -3.87 -21.06 -12.49
N ASN A 909 -2.91 -21.26 -13.38
CA ASN A 909 -3.12 -21.15 -14.82
C ASN A 909 -2.67 -22.43 -15.55
N THR A 910 -3.59 -23.38 -15.78
CA THR A 910 -3.27 -24.63 -16.50
C THR A 910 -3.63 -24.51 -17.98
N SER A 911 -2.73 -24.95 -18.86
CA SER A 911 -2.97 -24.98 -20.31
C SER A 911 -4.15 -25.89 -20.64
N VAL A 912 -5.07 -25.42 -21.49
CA VAL A 912 -6.15 -26.25 -22.05
C VAL A 912 -5.66 -26.86 -23.37
N TYR A 913 -6.14 -28.06 -23.70
CA TYR A 913 -5.82 -28.71 -24.98
C TYR A 913 -6.36 -27.85 -26.14
N GLY A 914 -5.50 -27.48 -27.12
CA GLY A 914 -5.88 -26.65 -28.28
C GLY A 914 -5.50 -25.17 -28.19
N GLU A 915 -4.47 -24.82 -27.43
CA GLU A 915 -3.89 -23.46 -27.37
C GLU A 915 -2.40 -23.53 -27.72
N ILE A 916 -1.87 -22.44 -28.27
CA ILE A 916 -0.45 -22.30 -28.64
C ILE A 916 0.14 -21.13 -27.85
N THR A 917 1.16 -21.38 -27.05
CA THR A 917 1.95 -20.32 -26.40
C THR A 917 3.01 -19.75 -27.33
N ILE A 918 3.18 -18.43 -27.27
CA ILE A 918 4.33 -17.73 -27.85
C ILE A 918 4.87 -16.77 -26.80
N THR A 919 6.19 -16.80 -26.59
CA THR A 919 6.92 -15.87 -25.70
C THR A 919 7.72 -14.88 -26.53
N GLN A 920 7.59 -13.59 -26.19
CA GLN A 920 8.26 -12.45 -26.85
C GLN A 920 8.63 -11.35 -25.87
N SER A 921 9.50 -10.43 -26.28
CA SER A 921 9.79 -9.18 -25.56
C SER A 921 9.29 -7.93 -26.29
N THR A 922 8.90 -6.91 -25.54
CA THR A 922 8.73 -5.55 -26.07
C THR A 922 10.08 -4.96 -26.53
N PRO A 923 10.08 -3.91 -27.37
CA PRO A 923 11.23 -3.02 -27.48
C PRO A 923 11.66 -2.46 -26.12
N ALA A 924 12.90 -1.99 -26.02
CA ALA A 924 13.37 -1.20 -24.88
C ALA A 924 12.45 0.01 -24.66
N PHE A 925 12.18 0.32 -23.40
CA PHE A 925 11.31 1.44 -23.03
C PHE A 925 11.86 2.77 -23.55
N ASN A 926 13.20 2.91 -23.59
CA ASN A 926 13.91 4.09 -24.06
C ASN A 926 13.50 5.40 -23.35
N ASP A 927 13.04 5.31 -22.10
CA ASP A 927 12.62 6.45 -21.29
C ASP A 927 13.12 6.33 -19.85
N THR A 928 14.19 7.07 -19.53
CA THR A 928 14.75 7.16 -18.17
C THR A 928 14.11 8.28 -17.34
N SER A 929 13.20 9.07 -17.92
CA SER A 929 12.56 10.20 -17.26
C SER A 929 11.29 9.79 -16.54
N THR A 930 10.50 8.92 -17.17
CA THR A 930 9.27 8.37 -16.59
C THR A 930 9.40 6.89 -16.24
N CYS A 931 10.41 6.18 -16.75
CA CYS A 931 10.61 4.74 -16.51
C CYS A 931 9.46 3.84 -17.00
N THR A 932 8.69 4.30 -17.99
CA THR A 932 7.49 3.60 -18.48
C THR A 932 7.66 2.98 -19.86
N GLY A 933 7.10 1.79 -20.05
CA GLY A 933 6.87 1.16 -21.35
C GLY A 933 5.41 0.82 -21.59
N ILE A 934 5.06 0.45 -22.82
CA ILE A 934 3.68 0.10 -23.21
C ILE A 934 3.66 -1.34 -23.73
N LEU A 935 2.73 -2.14 -23.22
CA LEU A 935 2.36 -3.43 -23.78
C LEU A 935 0.95 -3.34 -24.36
N ALA A 936 0.82 -3.48 -25.69
CA ALA A 936 -0.46 -3.62 -26.35
C ALA A 936 -0.82 -5.12 -26.43
N LEU A 937 -1.94 -5.52 -25.82
CA LEU A 937 -2.48 -6.88 -25.93
C LEU A 937 -3.67 -6.92 -26.90
N PRO A 938 -3.54 -7.58 -28.06
CA PRO A 938 -4.63 -7.79 -29.01
C PRO A 938 -5.83 -8.56 -28.44
N GLU A 939 -7.03 -8.25 -28.97
CA GLU A 939 -8.28 -8.82 -28.52
C GLU A 939 -8.34 -10.34 -28.79
N GLY A 940 -8.78 -11.13 -27.80
CA GLY A 940 -8.96 -12.58 -27.95
C GLY A 940 -7.74 -13.45 -27.61
N MET A 941 -6.61 -12.84 -27.23
CA MET A 941 -5.49 -13.55 -26.62
C MET A 941 -5.64 -13.68 -25.09
N ALA A 942 -4.91 -14.61 -24.50
CA ALA A 942 -4.77 -14.71 -23.04
C ALA A 942 -3.31 -14.53 -22.65
N LEU A 943 -3.00 -13.45 -21.93
CA LEU A 943 -1.71 -13.29 -21.28
C LEU A 943 -1.56 -14.37 -20.21
N THR A 944 -0.50 -15.16 -20.30
CA THR A 944 -0.21 -16.22 -19.32
C THR A 944 0.93 -15.87 -18.40
N ARG A 945 1.88 -15.09 -18.91
CA ARG A 945 3.12 -14.74 -18.24
C ARG A 945 3.50 -13.31 -18.63
N ALA A 946 3.95 -12.52 -17.66
CA ALA A 946 4.55 -11.22 -17.91
C ALA A 946 5.69 -11.01 -16.91
N GLN A 947 6.83 -10.55 -17.42
CA GLN A 947 8.09 -10.39 -16.70
C GLN A 947 8.65 -9.01 -17.01
N ALA A 948 8.70 -8.14 -16.01
CA ALA A 948 9.36 -6.86 -16.08
C ALA A 948 10.84 -7.04 -15.75
N VAL A 949 11.73 -6.69 -16.67
CA VAL A 949 13.18 -6.78 -16.47
C VAL A 949 13.76 -5.38 -16.24
N SER A 950 14.59 -5.25 -15.21
CA SER A 950 15.23 -4.00 -14.83
C SER A 950 16.75 -4.11 -14.91
N TYR A 951 17.45 -3.21 -15.60
CA TYR A 951 18.93 -3.23 -15.64
C TYR A 951 19.49 -2.48 -14.43
N SER A 952 19.29 -3.06 -13.26
CA SER A 952 19.51 -2.44 -11.95
C SER A 952 20.98 -2.20 -11.58
N ALA A 953 21.91 -2.91 -12.22
CA ALA A 953 23.35 -2.77 -12.05
C ALA A 953 23.82 -2.88 -10.59
N ALA A 954 24.13 -1.75 -9.94
CA ALA A 954 24.58 -1.72 -8.55
C ALA A 954 23.44 -1.48 -7.54
N HIS A 955 22.23 -1.23 -8.03
CA HIS A 955 21.01 -0.90 -7.29
C HIS A 955 20.01 -2.06 -7.36
N TRP A 956 18.89 -1.99 -6.65
CA TRP A 956 17.86 -3.03 -6.65
C TRP A 956 16.68 -2.69 -7.57
N THR A 957 16.07 -3.71 -8.17
CA THR A 957 14.72 -3.61 -8.73
C THR A 957 13.73 -3.35 -7.60
N ASP A 958 13.23 -2.13 -7.52
CA ASP A 958 12.58 -1.61 -6.32
C ASP A 958 11.06 -1.64 -6.45
N TRP A 959 10.54 -1.22 -7.60
CA TRP A 959 9.10 -1.07 -7.81
C TRP A 959 8.69 -1.35 -9.25
N VAL A 960 7.66 -2.17 -9.41
CA VAL A 960 6.98 -2.37 -10.68
C VAL A 960 5.51 -2.02 -10.52
N LYS A 961 4.99 -1.20 -11.44
CA LYS A 961 3.55 -0.93 -11.58
C LYS A 961 3.04 -1.32 -12.95
N VAL A 962 1.77 -1.68 -13.01
CA VAL A 962 1.03 -1.84 -14.25
C VAL A 962 -0.28 -1.08 -14.12
N ASN A 963 -0.60 -0.21 -15.09
CA ASN A 963 -1.82 0.61 -15.10
C ASN A 963 -2.06 1.37 -13.78
N ASP A 964 -0.98 1.93 -13.22
CA ASP A 964 -0.91 2.63 -11.92
C ASP A 964 -1.07 1.76 -10.65
N ASP A 965 -1.37 0.47 -10.80
CA ASP A 965 -1.45 -0.48 -9.70
C ASP A 965 -0.07 -1.06 -9.34
N ASP A 966 0.20 -1.17 -8.04
CA ASP A 966 1.45 -1.72 -7.50
C ASP A 966 1.52 -3.24 -7.70
N ALA A 967 2.24 -3.68 -8.73
CA ALA A 967 2.45 -5.09 -9.05
C ALA A 967 3.53 -5.75 -8.17
N PHE A 968 4.58 -5.00 -7.83
CA PHE A 968 5.68 -5.49 -7.00
C PHE A 968 6.38 -4.35 -6.26
N ASN A 969 6.67 -4.56 -4.97
CA ASN A 969 7.42 -3.64 -4.12
C ASN A 969 8.49 -4.42 -3.34
N LEU A 970 9.76 -4.05 -3.47
CA LEU A 970 10.84 -4.78 -2.79
C LEU A 970 10.76 -4.62 -1.26
N TRP A 971 10.39 -3.43 -0.78
CA TRP A 971 10.21 -3.14 0.65
C TRP A 971 9.07 -3.92 1.32
N HIS A 972 8.25 -4.65 0.55
CA HIS A 972 7.31 -5.63 1.10
C HIS A 972 8.02 -6.68 1.96
N TYR A 973 9.26 -7.04 1.59
CA TYR A 973 10.05 -8.07 2.28
C TYR A 973 10.92 -7.51 3.40
N SER A 974 11.55 -6.34 3.20
CA SER A 974 12.33 -5.65 4.23
C SER A 974 12.66 -4.22 3.81
N ASN A 975 12.75 -3.31 4.79
CA ASN A 975 13.30 -1.96 4.55
C ASN A 975 14.84 -1.96 4.46
N ASP A 976 15.51 -3.07 4.78
CA ASP A 976 16.96 -3.22 4.64
C ASP A 976 17.30 -4.04 3.38
N TYR A 977 17.56 -3.35 2.27
CA TYR A 977 17.82 -3.99 0.97
C TYR A 977 19.10 -4.82 0.95
N THR A 978 20.04 -4.60 1.88
CA THR A 978 21.26 -5.43 1.97
C THR A 978 20.98 -6.87 2.40
N LYS A 979 19.84 -7.10 3.05
CA LYS A 979 19.36 -8.44 3.40
C LYS A 979 18.58 -9.08 2.27
N LEU A 980 18.16 -8.30 1.27
CA LEU A 980 17.34 -8.73 0.15
C LEU A 980 18.21 -9.05 -1.07
N GLY A 981 17.71 -9.98 -1.88
CA GLY A 981 18.16 -10.14 -3.25
C GLY A 981 17.63 -9.04 -4.15
N ASP A 982 18.10 -9.01 -5.37
CA ASP A 982 17.55 -8.18 -6.44
C ASP A 982 16.97 -9.09 -7.51
N PRO A 983 15.63 -9.19 -7.56
CA PRO A 983 15.00 -10.07 -8.51
C PRO A 983 15.40 -9.82 -9.97
N TYR A 984 15.79 -8.59 -10.34
CA TYR A 984 16.09 -8.14 -11.71
C TYR A 984 14.90 -8.31 -12.69
N MET A 985 14.44 -9.54 -12.83
CA MET A 985 13.22 -9.97 -13.45
C MET A 985 12.13 -10.13 -12.38
N VAL A 986 11.09 -9.31 -12.51
CA VAL A 986 9.88 -9.38 -11.69
C VAL A 986 8.76 -9.98 -12.52
N GLU A 987 8.28 -11.14 -12.09
CA GLU A 987 7.06 -11.70 -12.65
C GLU A 987 5.84 -10.92 -12.14
N VAL A 988 5.02 -10.43 -13.07
CA VAL A 988 3.79 -9.69 -12.79
C VAL A 988 2.58 -10.60 -13.07
N PRO A 989 1.68 -10.80 -12.09
CA PRO A 989 0.47 -11.57 -12.32
C PRO A 989 -0.36 -10.99 -13.48
N TYR A 990 -0.88 -11.87 -14.35
CA TYR A 990 -1.65 -11.45 -15.52
C TYR A 990 -2.92 -10.65 -15.18
N THR A 991 -3.40 -10.71 -13.93
CA THR A 991 -4.57 -9.95 -13.45
C THR A 991 -4.34 -8.43 -13.39
N PHE A 992 -3.10 -7.98 -13.48
CA PHE A 992 -2.75 -6.56 -13.55
C PHE A 992 -2.86 -5.99 -14.97
N PHE A 993 -3.08 -6.84 -15.99
CA PHE A 993 -3.13 -6.42 -17.38
C PHE A 993 -4.57 -6.44 -17.91
N ASP A 994 -4.91 -5.39 -18.63
CA ASP A 994 -6.12 -5.26 -19.42
C ASP A 994 -5.91 -5.74 -20.86
N MET A 995 -6.99 -6.10 -21.54
CA MET A 995 -6.99 -6.50 -22.97
C MET A 995 -6.90 -5.29 -23.91
N GLU A 996 -6.05 -4.32 -23.57
CA GLU A 996 -5.78 -3.09 -24.32
C GLU A 996 -4.29 -2.70 -24.17
N ASN A 997 -3.99 -1.40 -24.27
CA ASN A 997 -2.67 -0.87 -23.97
C ASN A 997 -2.47 -0.80 -22.46
N ASN A 998 -1.41 -1.44 -22.00
CA ASN A 998 -1.00 -1.46 -20.60
C ASN A 998 0.26 -0.63 -20.43
N THR A 999 0.26 0.26 -19.43
CA THR A 999 1.46 1.03 -19.07
C THR A 999 2.20 0.29 -17.98
N VAL A 1000 3.48 -0.01 -18.19
CA VAL A 1000 4.34 -0.70 -17.22
C VAL A 1000 5.42 0.25 -16.76
N TYR A 1001 5.53 0.49 -15.46
CA TYR A 1001 6.56 1.30 -14.84
C TYR A 1001 7.54 0.40 -14.09
N VAL A 1002 8.84 0.59 -14.29
CA VAL A 1002 9.89 -0.20 -13.62
C VAL A 1002 10.96 0.74 -13.08
N ALA A 1003 11.11 0.80 -11.77
CA ALA A 1003 12.08 1.65 -11.11
C ALA A 1003 13.05 0.87 -10.22
N THR A 1004 14.24 1.44 -10.07
CA THR A 1004 15.30 0.95 -9.21
C THR A 1004 15.50 1.85 -8.00
N GLY A 1005 16.08 1.31 -6.94
CA GLY A 1005 16.29 2.03 -5.69
C GLY A 1005 17.26 1.35 -4.75
N ASP A 1006 17.73 2.10 -3.77
CA ASP A 1006 18.64 1.64 -2.72
C ASP A 1006 17.95 1.54 -1.35
N SER A 1007 16.73 2.09 -1.24
CA SER A 1007 15.81 1.90 -0.12
C SER A 1007 14.38 2.27 -0.52
N GLN A 1008 13.41 2.02 0.36
CA GLN A 1008 11.99 2.36 0.17
C GLN A 1008 11.75 3.84 -0.24
N ILE A 1009 12.63 4.75 0.18
CA ILE A 1009 12.50 6.19 -0.06
C ILE A 1009 13.56 6.75 -1.01
N GLU A 1010 14.55 5.94 -1.40
CA GLU A 1010 15.65 6.34 -2.28
C GLU A 1010 15.54 5.64 -3.62
N ARG A 1011 14.97 6.34 -4.60
CA ARG A 1011 14.96 5.91 -6.00
C ARG A 1011 16.31 6.24 -6.64
N SER A 1012 16.90 5.25 -7.32
CA SER A 1012 18.12 5.44 -8.11
C SER A 1012 17.81 5.77 -9.57
N GLY A 1013 16.54 5.67 -9.99
CA GLY A 1013 16.10 5.95 -11.35
C GLY A 1013 15.59 4.68 -12.03
N CYS A 1014 15.96 4.48 -13.29
CA CYS A 1014 15.66 3.30 -14.07
C CYS A 1014 16.55 3.23 -15.32
N SER A 1015 16.57 2.07 -15.97
CA SER A 1015 17.26 1.90 -17.24
C SER A 1015 16.39 2.28 -18.43
N ALA A 1016 17.01 2.90 -19.44
CA ALA A 1016 16.43 3.04 -20.77
C ALA A 1016 16.14 1.67 -21.41
N ASP A 1017 16.93 0.66 -21.03
CA ASP A 1017 16.90 -0.67 -21.64
C ASP A 1017 15.80 -1.56 -21.06
N ASN A 1018 15.12 -1.14 -19.99
CA ASN A 1018 14.00 -1.85 -19.37
C ASN A 1018 13.01 -2.36 -20.43
N ARG A 1019 12.49 -3.58 -20.22
CA ARG A 1019 11.61 -4.28 -21.15
C ARG A 1019 10.58 -5.12 -20.41
N LEU A 1020 9.53 -5.51 -21.13
CA LEU A 1020 8.61 -6.54 -20.70
C LEU A 1020 8.77 -7.77 -21.58
N ILE A 1021 8.97 -8.94 -20.97
CA ILE A 1021 8.93 -10.24 -21.63
C ILE A 1021 7.58 -10.87 -21.26
N TYR A 1022 6.83 -11.35 -22.26
CA TYR A 1022 5.48 -11.83 -22.04
C TYR A 1022 5.19 -13.08 -22.88
N THR A 1023 4.34 -13.94 -22.34
CA THR A 1023 3.84 -15.13 -23.01
C THR A 1023 2.34 -14.98 -23.20
N VAL A 1024 1.88 -15.13 -24.44
CA VAL A 1024 0.46 -15.15 -24.80
C VAL A 1024 0.06 -16.55 -25.24
N ARG A 1025 -1.20 -16.91 -24.95
CA ARG A 1025 -1.86 -18.07 -25.54
C ARG A 1025 -2.77 -17.63 -26.67
N ILE A 1026 -2.52 -18.24 -27.81
CA ILE A 1026 -3.28 -18.06 -29.03
C ILE A 1026 -4.25 -19.23 -29.17
N PRO A 1027 -5.56 -18.98 -29.31
CA PRO A 1027 -6.53 -20.04 -29.54
C PRO A 1027 -6.29 -20.68 -30.91
N SER A 1028 -6.01 -21.99 -30.96
CA SER A 1028 -5.85 -22.71 -32.23
C SER A 1028 -7.18 -23.18 -32.82
N THR A 1029 -8.30 -22.59 -32.36
CA THR A 1029 -9.66 -22.97 -32.71
C THR A 1029 -10.54 -21.75 -32.98
N SER A 1030 -11.31 -21.82 -34.05
CA SER A 1030 -12.44 -20.92 -34.30
C SER A 1030 -13.69 -21.49 -33.62
N GLY A 1031 -14.54 -20.64 -33.03
CA GLY A 1031 -15.85 -21.08 -32.54
C GLY A 1031 -16.77 -21.46 -33.70
N TYR A 1032 -17.98 -21.97 -33.40
CA TYR A 1032 -19.03 -22.05 -34.43
C TYR A 1032 -19.41 -20.63 -34.87
N GLY A 1033 -19.32 -20.36 -36.17
CA GLY A 1033 -19.70 -19.07 -36.76
C GLY A 1033 -21.21 -18.89 -36.95
N GLN A 1034 -21.57 -17.87 -37.73
CA GLN A 1034 -22.94 -17.64 -38.19
C GLN A 1034 -23.42 -18.77 -39.12
N VAL A 1035 -24.74 -18.83 -39.35
CA VAL A 1035 -25.34 -19.85 -40.24
C VAL A 1035 -25.18 -19.43 -41.69
N HIS A 1036 -24.52 -20.27 -42.49
CA HIS A 1036 -24.22 -20.01 -43.90
C HIS A 1036 -24.94 -20.97 -44.86
N PRO A 1037 -25.29 -20.54 -46.10
CA PRO A 1037 -25.95 -21.40 -47.09
C PRO A 1037 -25.09 -22.59 -47.58
N THR A 1038 -23.76 -22.44 -47.62
CA THR A 1038 -22.80 -23.42 -48.17
C THR A 1038 -21.72 -23.83 -47.16
N TYR A 1039 -20.98 -24.91 -47.41
CA TYR A 1039 -19.92 -25.46 -46.53
C TYR A 1039 -18.81 -26.22 -47.29
N GLU A 1040 -18.33 -25.64 -48.39
CA GLU A 1040 -17.39 -26.27 -49.32
C GLU A 1040 -15.91 -25.98 -49.00
N GLY A 1041 -15.56 -24.76 -48.59
CA GLY A 1041 -14.17 -24.27 -48.49
C GLY A 1041 -13.63 -23.70 -49.82
N CYS A 1042 -12.30 -23.55 -49.92
CA CYS A 1042 -11.64 -22.92 -51.07
C CYS A 1042 -10.13 -23.23 -51.16
N ASN A 1043 -9.49 -22.81 -52.25
CA ASN A 1043 -8.03 -22.80 -52.39
C ASN A 1043 -7.46 -21.51 -51.76
N TRP A 1044 -6.82 -21.64 -50.61
CA TRP A 1044 -6.24 -20.54 -49.84
C TRP A 1044 -4.82 -20.24 -50.28
N SER A 1045 -4.52 -18.95 -50.44
CA SER A 1045 -3.16 -18.41 -50.37
C SER A 1045 -2.97 -17.77 -48.99
N VAL A 1046 -2.00 -18.24 -48.20
CA VAL A 1046 -1.72 -17.74 -46.85
C VAL A 1046 -0.27 -17.29 -46.77
N GLU A 1047 -0.04 -16.06 -46.33
CA GLU A 1047 1.29 -15.52 -46.05
C GLU A 1047 1.62 -15.74 -44.56
N PHE A 1048 2.80 -16.29 -44.28
CA PHE A 1048 3.30 -16.49 -42.90
C PHE A 1048 4.36 -15.46 -42.53
N GLU A 1049 4.64 -15.34 -41.24
CA GLU A 1049 5.62 -14.37 -40.72
C GLU A 1049 7.07 -14.64 -41.11
N ASP A 1050 7.42 -15.90 -41.32
CA ASP A 1050 8.73 -16.29 -41.85
C ASP A 1050 8.91 -15.90 -43.34
N GLY A 1051 7.90 -15.28 -43.95
CA GLY A 1051 7.87 -14.87 -45.35
C GLY A 1051 7.51 -16.00 -46.32
N SER A 1052 7.19 -17.19 -45.83
CA SER A 1052 6.74 -18.30 -46.66
C SER A 1052 5.26 -18.12 -47.07
N LEU A 1053 4.90 -18.71 -48.21
CA LEU A 1053 3.55 -18.65 -48.77
C LEU A 1053 2.99 -20.07 -48.93
N LEU A 1054 1.86 -20.34 -48.30
CA LEU A 1054 1.08 -21.56 -48.53
C LEU A 1054 0.05 -21.30 -49.64
N VAL A 1055 0.00 -22.20 -50.63
CA VAL A 1055 -1.11 -22.26 -51.59
C VAL A 1055 -1.70 -23.66 -51.53
N ALA A 1056 -2.88 -23.78 -50.93
CA ALA A 1056 -3.48 -25.09 -50.68
C ALA A 1056 -5.01 -25.10 -50.55
N LYS A 1057 -5.58 -26.27 -50.80
CA LYS A 1057 -7.01 -26.56 -50.63
C LYS A 1057 -7.32 -26.70 -49.14
N ILE A 1058 -8.25 -25.89 -48.63
CA ILE A 1058 -8.72 -25.97 -47.24
C ILE A 1058 -10.27 -25.97 -47.25
N PRO A 1059 -10.91 -27.08 -46.82
CA PRO A 1059 -10.29 -28.32 -46.33
C PRO A 1059 -9.52 -29.07 -47.44
N ALA A 1060 -8.61 -29.97 -47.07
CA ALA A 1060 -7.83 -30.77 -48.04
C ALA A 1060 -8.71 -31.58 -49.01
N SER A 1061 -9.94 -31.89 -48.62
CA SER A 1061 -10.96 -32.56 -49.44
C SER A 1061 -11.64 -31.65 -50.48
N TYR A 1062 -11.36 -30.35 -50.51
CA TYR A 1062 -12.02 -29.40 -51.39
C TYR A 1062 -11.82 -29.74 -52.88
N GLY A 1063 -12.94 -29.93 -53.58
CA GLY A 1063 -12.99 -30.33 -54.98
C GLY A 1063 -13.23 -29.20 -55.98
N GLY A 1064 -13.52 -27.98 -55.52
CA GLY A 1064 -13.91 -26.85 -56.37
C GLY A 1064 -12.73 -25.99 -56.86
N GLU A 1065 -13.07 -24.85 -57.49
CA GLU A 1065 -12.13 -23.87 -58.07
C GLU A 1065 -12.14 -22.50 -57.35
N GLY A 1066 -12.90 -22.36 -56.26
CA GLY A 1066 -12.98 -21.13 -55.47
C GLY A 1066 -11.62 -20.77 -54.85
N VAL A 1067 -11.33 -19.47 -54.80
CA VAL A 1067 -10.06 -18.92 -54.32
C VAL A 1067 -10.29 -18.07 -53.07
N CYS A 1068 -9.44 -18.24 -52.07
CA CYS A 1068 -9.39 -17.41 -50.86
C CYS A 1068 -7.96 -16.94 -50.61
N ASN A 1069 -7.79 -15.80 -49.96
CA ASN A 1069 -6.48 -15.23 -49.64
C ASN A 1069 -6.51 -14.67 -48.22
N TYR A 1070 -5.43 -14.92 -47.48
CA TYR A 1070 -5.07 -14.26 -46.23
C TYR A 1070 -3.61 -13.83 -46.36
N THR A 1071 -3.39 -12.65 -46.93
CA THR A 1071 -2.05 -12.12 -47.23
C THR A 1071 -2.05 -10.62 -47.01
N SER A 1072 -0.88 -10.05 -46.75
CA SER A 1072 -0.68 -8.61 -46.54
C SER A 1072 -1.12 -7.73 -47.73
N GLN A 1073 -1.27 -8.33 -48.91
CA GLN A 1073 -1.70 -7.64 -50.12
C GLN A 1073 -3.21 -7.72 -50.35
N ASN A 1074 -3.85 -8.81 -49.90
CA ASN A 1074 -5.24 -9.10 -50.20
C ASN A 1074 -5.82 -10.13 -49.22
N ILE A 1075 -6.90 -9.75 -48.56
CA ILE A 1075 -7.73 -10.62 -47.73
C ILE A 1075 -9.08 -10.82 -48.45
N PHE A 1076 -9.41 -12.06 -48.80
CA PHE A 1076 -10.61 -12.39 -49.54
C PHE A 1076 -11.09 -13.82 -49.27
N TYR A 1077 -12.37 -14.02 -49.01
CA TYR A 1077 -12.99 -15.35 -48.92
C TYR A 1077 -14.49 -15.29 -49.24
N ASN A 1078 -15.13 -16.45 -49.46
CA ASN A 1078 -16.57 -16.51 -49.66
C ASN A 1078 -17.31 -16.41 -48.31
N GLN A 1079 -17.89 -15.25 -48.04
CA GLN A 1079 -18.65 -14.98 -46.80
C GLN A 1079 -19.99 -15.73 -46.68
N SER A 1080 -20.43 -16.46 -47.71
CA SER A 1080 -21.62 -17.32 -47.68
C SER A 1080 -21.29 -18.80 -47.46
N ASP A 1081 -20.03 -19.11 -47.17
CA ASP A 1081 -19.52 -20.46 -46.99
C ASP A 1081 -19.00 -20.68 -45.56
N ALA A 1082 -19.62 -21.63 -44.84
CA ALA A 1082 -19.32 -21.89 -43.44
C ALA A 1082 -17.86 -22.29 -43.20
N MET A 1083 -17.28 -23.09 -44.11
CA MET A 1083 -15.90 -23.54 -43.97
C MET A 1083 -14.90 -22.41 -44.24
N SER A 1084 -15.11 -21.64 -45.32
CA SER A 1084 -14.27 -20.49 -45.64
C SER A 1084 -14.31 -19.44 -44.52
N ASP A 1085 -15.49 -19.18 -43.94
CA ASP A 1085 -15.67 -18.32 -42.77
C ASP A 1085 -14.95 -18.85 -41.53
N ALA A 1086 -15.03 -20.16 -41.26
CA ALA A 1086 -14.33 -20.76 -40.13
C ALA A 1086 -12.80 -20.70 -40.28
N VAL A 1087 -12.28 -20.90 -41.49
CA VAL A 1087 -10.84 -20.76 -41.77
C VAL A 1087 -10.39 -19.30 -41.61
N PHE A 1088 -11.15 -18.36 -42.17
CA PHE A 1088 -10.86 -16.93 -42.05
C PHE A 1088 -10.77 -16.50 -40.58
N ARG A 1089 -11.80 -16.83 -39.77
CA ARG A 1089 -11.83 -16.54 -38.32
C ARG A 1089 -10.74 -17.27 -37.53
N LEU A 1090 -10.21 -18.38 -38.04
CA LEU A 1090 -9.06 -19.05 -37.42
C LEU A 1090 -7.77 -18.28 -37.77
N PHE A 1091 -7.60 -17.83 -39.01
CA PHE A 1091 -6.44 -17.03 -39.40
C PHE A 1091 -6.39 -15.68 -38.70
N GLU A 1092 -7.51 -14.99 -38.52
CA GLU A 1092 -7.57 -13.78 -37.66
C GLU A 1092 -7.09 -14.01 -36.23
N LYS A 1093 -7.18 -15.25 -35.72
CA LYS A 1093 -6.65 -15.57 -34.39
C LYS A 1093 -5.17 -15.94 -34.41
N LEU A 1094 -4.71 -16.57 -35.49
CA LEU A 1094 -3.33 -17.03 -35.66
C LEU A 1094 -2.40 -15.93 -36.21
N ASP A 1095 -2.96 -14.83 -36.71
CA ASP A 1095 -2.31 -13.54 -36.96
C ASP A 1095 -2.55 -12.66 -35.74
N TYR A 1096 -1.78 -12.89 -34.68
CA TYR A 1096 -2.08 -12.26 -33.41
C TYR A 1096 -1.61 -10.80 -33.36
N ASN A 1097 -0.69 -10.40 -34.24
CA ASN A 1097 -0.15 -9.06 -34.30
C ASN A 1097 -0.86 -8.14 -35.33
N ASP A 1098 -1.93 -8.67 -35.96
CA ASP A 1098 -2.81 -7.98 -36.92
C ASP A 1098 -2.05 -7.37 -38.11
N ASN A 1099 -0.99 -8.04 -38.56
CA ASN A 1099 -0.16 -7.59 -39.68
C ASN A 1099 -0.50 -8.29 -41.01
N GLN A 1100 -1.58 -9.07 -41.03
CA GLN A 1100 -2.12 -9.80 -42.17
C GLN A 1100 -1.24 -10.99 -42.59
N LYS A 1101 -0.50 -11.55 -41.64
CA LYS A 1101 0.32 -12.76 -41.80
C LYS A 1101 0.09 -13.69 -40.62
N VAL A 1102 0.05 -14.99 -40.90
CA VAL A 1102 -0.18 -16.00 -39.87
C VAL A 1102 1.15 -16.34 -39.18
N ASP A 1103 1.19 -16.26 -37.86
CA ASP A 1103 2.40 -16.50 -37.05
C ASP A 1103 2.76 -17.99 -36.92
N ILE A 1104 1.78 -18.88 -37.12
CA ILE A 1104 1.94 -20.33 -36.99
C ILE A 1104 1.98 -20.97 -38.37
N VAL A 1105 3.11 -21.57 -38.73
CA VAL A 1105 3.24 -22.34 -39.96
C VAL A 1105 2.56 -23.70 -39.78
N PHE A 1106 1.70 -24.09 -40.71
CA PHE A 1106 1.00 -25.38 -40.70
C PHE A 1106 0.88 -25.95 -42.11
N ASP A 1107 0.63 -27.27 -42.20
CA ASP A 1107 0.19 -27.92 -43.43
C ASP A 1107 -1.34 -28.13 -43.40
N PRO A 1108 -2.06 -28.13 -44.54
CA PRO A 1108 -3.52 -28.26 -44.58
C PRO A 1108 -4.08 -29.51 -43.89
N GLU A 1109 -3.29 -30.59 -43.81
CA GLU A 1109 -3.65 -31.84 -43.15
C GLU A 1109 -3.69 -31.73 -41.62
N MET A 1110 -3.09 -30.67 -41.05
CA MET A 1110 -3.07 -30.37 -39.62
C MET A 1110 -4.30 -29.58 -39.15
N MET A 1111 -5.21 -29.24 -40.08
CA MET A 1111 -6.45 -28.53 -39.79
C MET A 1111 -7.65 -29.46 -39.88
N GLU A 1112 -8.41 -29.54 -38.78
CA GLU A 1112 -9.65 -30.29 -38.71
C GLU A 1112 -10.87 -29.35 -38.66
N PHE A 1113 -12.01 -29.91 -39.08
CA PHE A 1113 -13.27 -29.19 -39.16
C PHE A 1113 -14.37 -29.97 -38.46
N GLU A 1114 -15.13 -29.27 -37.61
CA GLU A 1114 -16.46 -29.72 -37.24
C GLU A 1114 -17.49 -28.82 -37.91
N TYR A 1115 -18.48 -29.44 -38.50
CA TYR A 1115 -19.61 -28.73 -39.09
C TYR A 1115 -20.90 -29.44 -38.71
N SER A 1116 -21.93 -28.63 -38.52
CA SER A 1116 -23.27 -29.12 -38.25
C SER A 1116 -24.25 -28.42 -39.15
N ARG A 1117 -25.28 -29.17 -39.54
CA ARG A 1117 -26.42 -28.58 -40.22
C ARG A 1117 -27.28 -27.89 -39.17
N ALA A 1118 -27.22 -26.56 -39.13
CA ALA A 1118 -28.12 -25.77 -38.32
C ALA A 1118 -29.52 -25.84 -38.94
N GLY A 1119 -30.38 -26.69 -38.38
CA GLY A 1119 -31.76 -26.85 -38.78
C GLY A 1119 -32.57 -27.53 -37.68
N GLY A 1120 -33.60 -26.85 -37.15
CA GLY A 1120 -34.55 -27.43 -36.20
C GLY A 1120 -34.27 -27.18 -34.71
N ILE A 1121 -33.24 -26.41 -34.33
CA ILE A 1121 -33.09 -25.88 -32.97
C ILE A 1121 -33.73 -24.49 -32.93
N ARG A 1122 -34.72 -24.30 -32.05
CA ARG A 1122 -35.56 -23.09 -31.89
C ARG A 1122 -34.80 -21.88 -31.26
N SER A 1123 -33.55 -21.65 -31.62
CA SER A 1123 -32.85 -20.42 -31.26
C SER A 1123 -31.71 -20.17 -32.23
N LEU A 1124 -31.71 -19.02 -32.91
CA LEU A 1124 -30.52 -18.26 -33.35
C LEU A 1124 -30.93 -16.95 -34.08
N TRP A 1125 -32.17 -16.82 -34.57
CA TRP A 1125 -32.76 -15.55 -34.99
C TRP A 1125 -33.85 -15.12 -33.99
N GLY A 1126 -33.92 -13.81 -33.69
CA GLY A 1126 -34.68 -13.21 -32.58
C GLY A 1126 -36.14 -13.67 -32.45
N PRO A 1127 -36.85 -13.32 -31.36
CA PRO A 1127 -38.28 -13.58 -31.29
C PRO A 1127 -39.03 -12.69 -32.31
N VAL A 1128 -39.61 -13.29 -33.35
CA VAL A 1128 -40.54 -12.63 -34.26
C VAL A 1128 -41.95 -12.63 -33.67
N GLY A 1129 -42.58 -11.45 -33.64
CA GLY A 1129 -43.96 -11.32 -33.22
C GLY A 1129 -44.93 -11.73 -34.32
N VAL A 1130 -45.76 -12.73 -34.04
CA VAL A 1130 -46.92 -13.10 -34.86
C VAL A 1130 -48.19 -12.61 -34.19
N LYS A 1131 -48.86 -11.63 -34.79
CA LYS A 1131 -50.06 -10.98 -34.26
C LYS A 1131 -51.26 -11.26 -35.16
N LEU A 1132 -52.31 -11.84 -34.59
CA LEU A 1132 -53.59 -12.03 -35.28
C LEU A 1132 -54.60 -11.01 -34.74
N VAL A 1133 -55.02 -10.08 -35.60
CA VAL A 1133 -56.01 -9.05 -35.29
C VAL A 1133 -57.35 -9.48 -35.85
N LEU A 1134 -58.41 -9.46 -35.02
CA LEU A 1134 -59.78 -9.79 -35.40
C LEU A 1134 -60.72 -8.63 -35.10
N TRP A 1135 -61.74 -8.45 -35.93
CA TRP A 1135 -62.76 -7.43 -35.75
C TRP A 1135 -64.13 -7.86 -36.27
N MET A 1136 -65.19 -7.25 -35.74
CA MET A 1136 -66.57 -7.48 -36.18
C MET A 1136 -67.43 -6.22 -36.17
#